data_AF-A0AAI8CKZ9-F1
#
_entry.id   AF-A0AAI8CKZ9-F1
#
_cell.length_a   1.000
_cell.length_b   1.000
_cell.length_c   1.000
_cell.angle_alpha   90.00
_cell.angle_beta   90.00
_cell.angle_gamma   90.00
#
_symmetry.space_group_name_H-M   'P 1'
#
loop_
_entity.id
_entity.type
_entity.pdbx_description
1 polymer ?
#
loop_
_entity_poly.entity_id
_entity_poly.type
_entity_poly.pdbx_seq_one_letter_code
_entity_poly.pdbx_strand_id
1 'polypeptide(L)'
;MILPSEAEISVLFRYSGEKHIAECINEEIRLRELTDEEREKLIEAILRIARFVLLGNIPPFPAFSVFDVFTFAGEFFFKPPVLFKYDFYKTLYHDVLSRENSEIGKYIFIDKEYLKKGQYDKYSTLRILANFIEIFDIANKYATIISRMRDGTIRVDELEKDRLDEKVLFALVSEIEQRCDSSAQEGKKYLEILVDTSSYYRLFKDYVARIDRYLADRGRTLLYIGDDFTNIARQILWKNREKFSTVEFSELIKCLYISCKFDTIITELLKIFRTLSPLVVVVKDTVEPHYLIRRFLEILKHSEIKTVVLAFKSINPDMVVSVPTANITLPVLPFEELKTKLSELKDGEVLIRALGLEFSRDDVLLFSRVTGKDGESILKNLMKEKIVRSDDGEYVVNIDPKLGDLLLGDEKRETSNELKQLHEAMAQEYRKMISPYSHSSFKAAWHYLLAGKEIAAIVEYLRFVRNAMDRYTFSPSVLSDILQRAYSVLEKNGRTDSYAFHRIKLELEYRIGVRLNFTKANLPDKIIYDYLRVLDIFLEERYHDCIEYAEKILKHQNLTKYKFLKLALIKERAHVNYYDKLSDKVISVEEIQKLPILNTKWAELKAEWLWQIGNALSHTNPEKSINYLREALEISREYDLKHLLVRILNSFGISYDGYLLSIVYFKEAIRIAGEIGYVHYNLSPRMNLARELLYFGRFGELLNELKSMEDLSIGYRSPPNTA
;
A
#
# COMPACT_ATOMS: atom_id res chain seq x y z
N MET A 1 -0.38 4.40 -25.36
CA MET A 1 -0.24 3.50 -24.20
C MET A 1 0.89 2.53 -24.55
N ILE A 2 2.11 2.85 -24.13
CA ILE A 2 3.27 1.96 -24.35
C ILE A 2 3.34 1.09 -23.09
N LEU A 3 2.95 -0.17 -23.23
CA LEU A 3 3.13 -1.18 -22.18
C LEU A 3 4.64 -1.49 -22.04
N PRO A 4 5.13 -1.80 -20.83
CA PRO A 4 6.48 -2.31 -20.64
C PRO A 4 6.68 -3.59 -21.48
N SER A 5 7.90 -3.80 -21.95
CA SER A 5 8.31 -4.99 -22.71
C SER A 5 7.91 -6.29 -22.01
N GLU A 6 7.42 -7.25 -22.79
CA GLU A 6 6.83 -8.55 -22.41
C GLU A 6 7.78 -9.55 -21.70
N ALA A 7 8.91 -9.10 -21.16
CA ALA A 7 9.79 -9.93 -20.35
C ALA A 7 9.72 -9.47 -18.90
N GLU A 8 9.23 -10.35 -18.02
CA GLU A 8 9.21 -10.21 -16.55
C GLU A 8 8.08 -9.40 -15.89
N ILE A 9 6.83 -9.46 -16.40
CA ILE A 9 5.67 -9.22 -15.52
C ILE A 9 5.26 -10.54 -14.89
N SER A 10 6.00 -10.99 -13.89
CA SER A 10 5.57 -12.04 -12.97
C SER A 10 4.79 -11.40 -11.82
N VAL A 11 3.51 -11.07 -12.07
CA VAL A 11 2.59 -10.84 -10.94
C VAL A 11 2.33 -12.20 -10.30
N LEU A 12 3.11 -12.52 -9.26
CA LEU A 12 2.87 -13.65 -8.37
C LEU A 12 1.54 -13.41 -7.63
N PHE A 13 0.42 -13.77 -8.26
CA PHE A 13 -0.77 -14.09 -7.49
C PHE A 13 -0.43 -15.35 -6.69
N ARG A 14 -0.39 -15.23 -5.36
CA ARG A 14 -0.33 -16.40 -4.49
C ARG A 14 -1.66 -17.12 -4.65
N TYR A 15 -1.67 -18.21 -5.41
CA TYR A 15 -2.83 -19.07 -5.53
C TYR A 15 -3.02 -19.82 -4.21
N SER A 16 -3.93 -19.32 -3.40
CA SER A 16 -4.29 -19.84 -2.09
C SER A 16 -5.44 -20.84 -2.23
N GLY A 17 -5.15 -22.08 -2.61
CA GLY A 17 -6.12 -23.19 -2.54
C GLY A 17 -7.42 -23.01 -3.34
N GLU A 18 -7.47 -22.02 -4.23
CA GLU A 18 -8.63 -21.68 -5.03
C GLU A 18 -8.93 -22.81 -6.02
N LYS A 19 -10.17 -23.30 -6.02
CA LYS A 19 -10.60 -24.32 -6.99
C LYS A 19 -11.10 -23.61 -8.22
N HIS A 20 -10.46 -23.91 -9.33
CA HIS A 20 -10.87 -23.40 -10.62
C HIS A 20 -12.26 -23.96 -10.96
N ILE A 21 -13.18 -23.17 -11.52
CA ILE A 21 -14.49 -23.71 -11.94
C ILE A 21 -14.39 -24.56 -13.22
N ALA A 22 -13.22 -24.55 -13.84
CA ALA A 22 -12.85 -25.31 -15.03
C ALA A 22 -11.51 -26.02 -14.81
N GLU A 23 -11.43 -27.32 -15.05
CA GLU A 23 -10.20 -28.10 -14.92
C GLU A 23 -9.76 -28.60 -16.28
N CYS A 24 -8.44 -28.62 -16.53
CA CYS A 24 -7.87 -29.25 -17.71
C CYS A 24 -7.36 -30.65 -17.32
N ILE A 25 -8.05 -31.68 -17.78
CA ILE A 25 -7.72 -33.08 -17.49
C ILE A 25 -7.53 -33.79 -18.84
N ASN A 26 -6.33 -34.35 -19.07
CA ASN A 26 -5.98 -35.02 -20.33
C ASN A 26 -6.27 -34.16 -21.58
N GLU A 27 -5.93 -32.86 -21.52
CA GLU A 27 -6.17 -31.88 -22.61
C GLU A 27 -7.66 -31.56 -22.87
N GLU A 28 -8.60 -32.12 -22.10
CA GLU A 28 -10.02 -31.76 -22.11
C GLU A 28 -10.33 -30.75 -21.00
N ILE A 29 -11.13 -29.73 -21.32
CA ILE A 29 -11.61 -28.76 -20.33
C ILE A 29 -12.95 -29.23 -19.78
N ARG A 30 -13.03 -29.45 -18.48
CA ARG A 30 -14.24 -29.87 -17.76
C ARG A 30 -14.66 -28.79 -16.78
N LEU A 31 -15.90 -28.34 -16.89
CA LEU A 31 -16.49 -27.49 -15.85
C LEU A 31 -16.80 -28.34 -14.63
N ARG A 32 -16.49 -27.81 -13.45
CA ARG A 32 -16.93 -28.39 -12.19
C ARG A 32 -18.46 -28.44 -12.14
N GLU A 33 -19.01 -29.51 -11.60
CA GLU A 33 -20.44 -29.56 -11.29
C GLU A 33 -20.79 -28.55 -10.19
N LEU A 34 -21.63 -27.58 -10.55
CA LEU A 34 -22.17 -26.57 -9.65
C LEU A 34 -23.62 -26.94 -9.31
N THR A 35 -23.99 -26.79 -8.05
CA THR A 35 -25.41 -26.88 -7.64
C THR A 35 -26.21 -25.73 -8.24
N ASP A 36 -27.54 -25.84 -8.27
CA ASP A 36 -28.39 -24.76 -8.79
C ASP A 36 -28.22 -23.46 -7.97
N GLU A 37 -28.02 -23.57 -6.66
CA GLU A 37 -27.71 -22.43 -5.79
C GLU A 37 -26.35 -21.79 -6.13
N GLU A 38 -25.33 -22.61 -6.39
CA GLU A 38 -23.99 -22.14 -6.80
C GLU A 38 -24.05 -21.46 -8.18
N ARG A 39 -24.81 -22.00 -9.13
CA ARG A 39 -25.02 -21.37 -10.45
C ARG A 39 -25.71 -20.01 -10.32
N GLU A 40 -26.74 -19.92 -9.49
CA GLU A 40 -27.44 -18.67 -9.24
C GLU A 40 -26.51 -17.61 -8.62
N LYS A 41 -25.73 -17.99 -7.59
CA LYS A 41 -24.71 -17.11 -6.98
C LYS A 41 -23.65 -16.63 -7.98
N LEU A 42 -23.19 -17.51 -8.87
CA LEU A 42 -22.24 -17.17 -9.93
C LEU A 42 -22.83 -16.13 -10.89
N ILE A 43 -24.04 -16.36 -11.39
CA ILE A 43 -24.73 -15.43 -12.30
C ILE A 43 -24.94 -14.07 -11.62
N GLU A 44 -25.39 -14.04 -10.37
CA GLU A 44 -25.58 -12.81 -9.61
C GLU A 44 -24.27 -12.01 -9.44
N ALA A 45 -23.16 -12.70 -9.17
CA ALA A 45 -21.86 -12.05 -9.06
C ALA A 45 -21.41 -11.44 -10.40
N ILE A 46 -21.71 -12.10 -11.54
CA ILE A 46 -21.40 -11.58 -12.87
C ILE A 46 -22.29 -10.39 -13.24
N LEU A 47 -23.59 -10.46 -12.93
CA LEU A 47 -24.52 -9.34 -13.13
C LEU A 47 -24.09 -8.12 -12.32
N ARG A 48 -23.55 -8.33 -11.11
CA ARG A 48 -22.94 -7.27 -10.31
C ARG A 48 -21.73 -6.64 -11.01
N ILE A 49 -20.82 -7.43 -11.58
CA ILE A 49 -19.69 -6.91 -12.38
C ILE A 49 -20.21 -6.08 -13.57
N ALA A 50 -21.19 -6.60 -14.32
CA ALA A 50 -21.82 -5.90 -15.44
C ALA A 50 -22.39 -4.54 -15.02
N ARG A 51 -23.04 -4.48 -13.85
CA ARG A 51 -23.56 -3.23 -13.27
C ARG A 51 -22.46 -2.21 -13.00
N PHE A 52 -21.35 -2.62 -12.37
CA PHE A 52 -20.21 -1.72 -12.10
C PHE A 52 -19.49 -1.25 -13.38
N VAL A 53 -19.47 -2.08 -14.43
CA VAL A 53 -18.97 -1.67 -15.76
C VAL A 53 -19.91 -0.63 -16.39
N LEU A 54 -21.23 -0.82 -16.31
CA LEU A 54 -22.22 0.15 -16.82
C LEU A 54 -22.18 1.49 -16.11
N LEU A 55 -21.99 1.47 -14.79
CA LEU A 55 -21.82 2.66 -13.96
C LEU A 55 -20.46 3.34 -14.16
N GLY A 56 -19.53 2.68 -14.84
CA GLY A 56 -18.20 3.21 -15.10
C GLY A 56 -17.32 3.23 -13.85
N ASN A 57 -17.51 2.29 -12.92
CA ASN A 57 -16.61 2.08 -11.77
C ASN A 57 -15.55 1.01 -12.07
N ILE A 58 -15.85 0.05 -12.95
CA ILE A 58 -14.89 -0.94 -13.48
C ILE A 58 -14.59 -0.58 -14.94
N PRO A 59 -13.32 -0.47 -15.35
CA PRO A 59 -12.95 -0.26 -16.76
C PRO A 59 -13.51 -1.39 -17.66
N PRO A 60 -13.94 -1.09 -18.88
CA PRO A 60 -14.37 -2.12 -19.81
C PRO A 60 -13.21 -3.04 -20.17
N PHE A 61 -13.53 -4.25 -20.60
CA PHE A 61 -12.60 -5.26 -21.10
C PHE A 61 -13.17 -6.00 -22.32
N PRO A 62 -12.33 -6.34 -23.32
CA PRO A 62 -12.75 -6.97 -24.57
C PRO A 62 -12.66 -8.51 -24.57
N ALA A 63 -12.17 -9.11 -23.49
CA ALA A 63 -12.09 -10.56 -23.33
C ALA A 63 -12.27 -10.98 -21.87
N PHE A 64 -12.88 -12.15 -21.66
CA PHE A 64 -13.03 -12.78 -20.34
C PHE A 64 -13.08 -14.29 -20.50
N SER A 65 -12.65 -15.04 -19.49
CA SER A 65 -12.58 -16.50 -19.55
C SER A 65 -13.22 -17.14 -18.33
N VAL A 66 -13.74 -18.37 -18.48
CA VAL A 66 -14.07 -19.20 -17.30
C VAL A 66 -12.82 -19.44 -16.46
N PHE A 67 -11.62 -19.37 -17.08
CA PHE A 67 -10.31 -19.44 -16.45
C PHE A 67 -9.98 -18.30 -15.47
N ASP A 68 -10.84 -17.28 -15.43
CA ASP A 68 -10.71 -16.15 -14.53
C ASP A 68 -11.59 -16.32 -13.28
N VAL A 69 -12.32 -17.43 -13.14
CA VAL A 69 -13.29 -17.65 -12.06
C VAL A 69 -12.88 -18.81 -11.15
N PHE A 70 -12.88 -18.51 -9.86
CA PHE A 70 -12.45 -19.40 -8.80
C PHE A 70 -13.54 -19.52 -7.74
N THR A 71 -13.54 -20.62 -7.00
CA THR A 71 -14.43 -20.80 -5.85
C THR A 71 -13.69 -21.23 -4.60
N PHE A 72 -14.20 -20.75 -3.46
CA PHE A 72 -13.75 -21.12 -2.12
C PHE A 72 -14.94 -21.05 -1.15
N ALA A 73 -15.19 -22.11 -0.39
CA ALA A 73 -16.31 -22.19 0.56
C ALA A 73 -17.71 -21.90 -0.04
N GLY A 74 -17.88 -22.11 -1.35
CA GLY A 74 -19.14 -21.85 -2.06
C GLY A 74 -19.31 -20.41 -2.58
N GLU A 75 -18.34 -19.54 -2.35
CA GLU A 75 -18.28 -18.19 -2.91
C GLU A 75 -17.46 -18.16 -4.20
N PHE A 76 -17.73 -17.19 -5.07
CA PHE A 76 -17.05 -17.01 -6.35
C PHE A 76 -16.17 -15.76 -6.36
N PHE A 77 -14.97 -15.93 -6.91
CA PHE A 77 -13.95 -14.89 -6.98
C PHE A 77 -13.48 -14.77 -8.43
N PHE A 78 -13.28 -13.52 -8.85
CA PHE A 78 -13.01 -13.19 -10.23
C PHE A 78 -11.66 -12.51 -10.31
N LYS A 79 -10.81 -12.99 -11.22
CA LYS A 79 -9.62 -12.26 -11.58
C LYS A 79 -9.96 -11.10 -12.51
N PRO A 80 -9.31 -9.94 -12.34
CA PRO A 80 -9.34 -8.91 -13.35
C PRO A 80 -8.84 -9.49 -14.69
N PRO A 81 -9.55 -9.27 -15.80
CA PRO A 81 -9.11 -9.75 -17.10
C PRO A 81 -7.77 -9.11 -17.48
N VAL A 82 -6.81 -9.95 -17.89
CA VAL A 82 -5.53 -9.48 -18.41
C VAL A 82 -5.74 -9.00 -19.83
N LEU A 83 -5.43 -7.73 -20.09
CA LEU A 83 -5.57 -7.11 -21.41
C LEU A 83 -4.30 -7.32 -22.24
N PHE A 84 -4.39 -8.19 -23.25
CA PHE A 84 -3.35 -8.35 -24.26
C PHE A 84 -3.53 -7.38 -25.44
N LYS A 85 -2.49 -7.27 -26.29
CA LYS A 85 -2.56 -6.45 -27.52
C LYS A 85 -3.64 -6.99 -28.47
N TYR A 86 -4.20 -6.10 -29.28
CA TYR A 86 -5.19 -6.46 -30.30
C TYR A 86 -4.74 -7.64 -31.19
N ASP A 87 -3.48 -7.60 -31.65
CA ASP A 87 -2.91 -8.67 -32.49
C ASP A 87 -2.89 -10.02 -31.78
N PHE A 88 -2.60 -10.06 -30.48
CA PHE A 88 -2.63 -11.30 -29.70
C PHE A 88 -4.02 -11.94 -29.74
N TYR A 89 -5.08 -11.17 -29.48
CA TYR A 89 -6.44 -11.69 -29.48
C TYR A 89 -6.92 -12.08 -30.88
N LYS A 90 -6.49 -11.34 -31.90
CA LYS A 90 -6.79 -11.66 -33.30
C LYS A 90 -6.15 -13.00 -33.69
N THR A 91 -4.88 -13.19 -33.38
CA THR A 91 -4.16 -14.46 -33.59
C THR A 91 -4.79 -15.60 -32.79
N LEU A 92 -5.02 -15.40 -31.49
CA LEU A 92 -5.68 -16.40 -30.64
C LEU A 92 -7.04 -16.81 -31.23
N TYR A 93 -7.84 -15.85 -31.69
CA TYR A 93 -9.13 -16.14 -32.28
C TYR A 93 -9.00 -16.94 -33.58
N HIS A 94 -8.20 -16.49 -34.54
CA HIS A 94 -8.08 -17.16 -35.85
C HIS A 94 -7.37 -18.52 -35.77
N ASP A 95 -6.31 -18.59 -34.98
CA ASP A 95 -5.45 -19.77 -34.94
C ASP A 95 -5.99 -20.84 -34.00
N VAL A 96 -6.76 -20.47 -32.96
CA VAL A 96 -7.20 -21.39 -31.91
C VAL A 96 -8.71 -21.43 -31.75
N LEU A 97 -9.37 -20.28 -31.57
CA LEU A 97 -10.79 -20.25 -31.15
C LEU A 97 -11.80 -20.45 -32.30
N SER A 98 -11.47 -20.06 -33.54
CA SER A 98 -12.38 -20.15 -34.68
C SER A 98 -12.40 -21.51 -35.38
N ARG A 99 -11.63 -22.50 -34.89
CA ARG A 99 -11.69 -23.88 -35.41
C ARG A 99 -12.99 -24.53 -34.96
N GLU A 100 -13.73 -25.17 -35.87
CA GLU A 100 -15.06 -25.76 -35.60
C GLU A 100 -15.10 -26.74 -34.40
N ASN A 101 -13.95 -27.30 -34.01
CA ASN A 101 -13.81 -28.24 -32.88
C ASN A 101 -12.94 -27.71 -31.73
N SER A 102 -12.83 -26.38 -31.58
CA SER A 102 -12.05 -25.79 -30.49
C SER A 102 -12.76 -25.95 -29.15
N GLU A 103 -12.40 -26.96 -28.37
CA GLU A 103 -12.93 -27.14 -27.00
C GLU A 103 -12.60 -25.93 -26.11
N ILE A 104 -11.41 -25.34 -26.26
CA ILE A 104 -11.02 -24.13 -25.52
C ILE A 104 -11.78 -22.88 -25.97
N GLY A 105 -12.23 -22.85 -27.24
CA GLY A 105 -13.05 -21.78 -27.81
C GLY A 105 -14.39 -21.57 -27.11
N LYS A 106 -14.93 -22.61 -26.45
CA LYS A 106 -16.19 -22.56 -25.70
C LYS A 106 -16.08 -21.81 -24.37
N TYR A 107 -14.84 -21.61 -23.88
CA TYR A 107 -14.55 -21.17 -22.52
C TYR A 107 -13.86 -19.80 -22.46
N ILE A 108 -13.51 -19.24 -23.62
CA ILE A 108 -12.89 -17.92 -23.78
C ILE A 108 -13.80 -17.04 -24.64
N PHE A 109 -14.22 -15.91 -24.09
CA PHE A 109 -15.15 -14.99 -24.73
C PHE A 109 -14.41 -13.72 -25.16
N ILE A 110 -14.46 -13.41 -26.45
CA ILE A 110 -13.88 -12.18 -27.02
C ILE A 110 -14.96 -11.43 -27.78
N ASP A 111 -15.04 -10.12 -27.60
CA ASP A 111 -16.01 -9.31 -28.34
C ASP A 111 -15.71 -9.29 -29.84
N LYS A 112 -16.74 -9.54 -30.66
CA LYS A 112 -16.59 -9.62 -32.13
C LYS A 112 -16.23 -8.26 -32.75
N GLU A 113 -16.72 -7.15 -32.18
CA GLU A 113 -16.35 -5.83 -32.69
C GLU A 113 -14.91 -5.48 -32.35
N TYR A 114 -14.44 -5.83 -31.15
CA TYR A 114 -13.04 -5.71 -30.79
C TYR A 114 -12.14 -6.46 -31.78
N LEU A 115 -12.45 -7.71 -32.13
CA LEU A 115 -11.70 -8.47 -33.14
C LEU A 115 -11.66 -7.80 -34.52
N LYS A 116 -12.69 -7.04 -34.89
CA LYS A 116 -12.77 -6.35 -36.19
C LYS A 116 -12.07 -5.00 -36.20
N LYS A 117 -12.23 -4.20 -35.14
CA LYS A 117 -11.87 -2.78 -35.11
C LYS A 117 -10.73 -2.44 -34.13
N GLY A 118 -10.37 -3.36 -33.24
CA GLY A 118 -9.42 -3.13 -32.14
C GLY A 118 -9.93 -2.16 -31.07
N GLN A 119 -11.22 -1.82 -31.10
CA GLN A 119 -11.88 -0.90 -30.17
C GLN A 119 -12.90 -1.66 -29.33
N TYR A 120 -13.05 -1.26 -28.07
CA TYR A 120 -14.01 -1.83 -27.15
C TYR A 120 -14.52 -0.79 -26.17
N ASP A 121 -15.72 -1.00 -25.66
CA ASP A 121 -16.36 -0.15 -24.67
C ASP A 121 -17.12 -1.01 -23.64
N LYS A 122 -17.94 -0.36 -22.80
CA LYS A 122 -18.78 -1.06 -21.82
C LYS A 122 -19.73 -2.08 -22.45
N TYR A 123 -20.22 -1.84 -23.67
CA TYR A 123 -21.14 -2.75 -24.36
C TYR A 123 -20.41 -3.97 -24.93
N SER A 124 -19.15 -3.84 -25.35
CA SER A 124 -18.29 -4.99 -25.63
C SER A 124 -18.21 -5.93 -24.42
N THR A 125 -17.98 -5.39 -23.23
CA THR A 125 -17.95 -6.17 -21.99
C THR A 125 -19.29 -6.82 -21.67
N LEU A 126 -20.40 -6.09 -21.82
CA LEU A 126 -21.73 -6.65 -21.57
C LEU A 126 -22.05 -7.83 -22.48
N ARG A 127 -21.69 -7.77 -23.77
CA ARG A 127 -21.87 -8.89 -24.70
C ARG A 127 -21.09 -10.13 -24.27
N ILE A 128 -19.85 -9.94 -23.79
CA ILE A 128 -19.01 -11.01 -23.27
C ILE A 128 -19.64 -11.66 -22.03
N LEU A 129 -20.04 -10.84 -21.06
CA LEU A 129 -20.65 -11.33 -19.82
C LEU A 129 -22.00 -12.02 -20.09
N ALA A 130 -22.78 -11.54 -21.06
CA ALA A 130 -24.03 -12.19 -21.48
C ALA A 130 -23.79 -13.61 -22.02
N ASN A 131 -22.77 -13.77 -22.88
CA ASN A 131 -22.39 -15.09 -23.40
C ASN A 131 -21.86 -16.02 -22.30
N PHE A 132 -21.17 -15.47 -21.30
CA PHE A 132 -20.72 -16.22 -20.15
C PHE A 132 -21.91 -16.71 -19.30
N ILE A 133 -22.87 -15.82 -18.99
CA ILE A 133 -24.06 -16.16 -18.18
C ILE A 133 -24.88 -17.26 -18.86
N GLU A 134 -25.05 -17.20 -20.17
CA GLU A 134 -25.83 -18.18 -20.94
C GLU A 134 -25.38 -19.63 -20.73
N ILE A 135 -24.08 -19.87 -20.47
CA ILE A 135 -23.56 -21.22 -20.19
C ILE A 135 -24.10 -21.79 -18.88
N PHE A 136 -24.33 -20.93 -17.89
CA PHE A 136 -24.76 -21.34 -16.56
C PHE A 136 -26.28 -21.18 -16.34
N ASP A 137 -26.97 -20.43 -17.21
CA ASP A 137 -28.43 -20.23 -17.17
C ASP A 137 -29.22 -21.38 -17.83
N ILE A 138 -29.03 -22.60 -17.31
CA ILE A 138 -29.65 -23.82 -17.87
C ILE A 138 -31.20 -23.75 -17.86
N ALA A 139 -31.77 -23.06 -16.87
CA ALA A 139 -33.22 -22.89 -16.74
C ALA A 139 -33.79 -21.73 -17.57
N ASN A 140 -32.96 -20.99 -18.31
CA ASN A 140 -33.33 -19.78 -19.06
C ASN A 140 -34.02 -18.69 -18.19
N LYS A 141 -33.67 -18.60 -16.91
CA LYS A 141 -34.23 -17.62 -15.96
C LYS A 141 -33.80 -16.20 -16.31
N TYR A 142 -32.61 -16.03 -16.90
CA TYR A 142 -31.98 -14.75 -17.20
C TYR A 142 -32.02 -14.39 -18.70
N ALA A 143 -32.71 -15.17 -19.54
CA ALA A 143 -32.77 -15.00 -21.00
C ALA A 143 -33.09 -13.55 -21.46
N THR A 144 -34.06 -12.89 -20.83
CA THR A 144 -34.42 -11.49 -21.13
C THR A 144 -33.28 -10.52 -20.82
N ILE A 145 -32.60 -10.70 -19.69
CA ILE A 145 -31.45 -9.88 -19.28
C ILE A 145 -30.28 -10.11 -20.25
N ILE A 146 -29.98 -11.37 -20.58
CA ILE A 146 -28.94 -11.77 -21.53
C ILE A 146 -29.16 -11.09 -22.89
N SER A 147 -30.39 -11.12 -23.44
CA SER A 147 -30.71 -10.45 -24.71
C SER A 147 -30.44 -8.95 -24.64
N ARG A 148 -30.94 -8.27 -23.60
CA ARG A 148 -30.74 -6.81 -23.44
C ARG A 148 -29.27 -6.42 -23.24
N MET A 149 -28.48 -7.27 -22.56
CA MET A 149 -27.04 -7.08 -22.43
C MET A 149 -26.34 -7.21 -23.79
N ARG A 150 -26.75 -8.16 -24.63
CA ARG A 150 -26.21 -8.33 -25.99
C ARG A 150 -26.53 -7.14 -26.89
N ASP A 151 -27.78 -6.67 -26.82
CA ASP A 151 -28.30 -5.58 -27.65
C ASP A 151 -27.85 -4.19 -27.16
N GLY A 152 -27.25 -4.11 -25.97
CA GLY A 152 -26.79 -2.86 -25.36
C GLY A 152 -27.92 -1.96 -24.84
N THR A 153 -29.12 -2.50 -24.65
CA THR A 153 -30.31 -1.77 -24.17
C THR A 153 -30.58 -1.96 -22.67
N ILE A 154 -29.77 -2.77 -21.99
CA ILE A 154 -29.91 -3.03 -20.55
C ILE A 154 -29.68 -1.76 -19.72
N ARG A 155 -30.51 -1.56 -18.68
CA ARG A 155 -30.38 -0.45 -17.73
C ARG A 155 -29.80 -0.94 -16.40
N VAL A 156 -29.22 0.00 -15.63
CA VAL A 156 -28.55 -0.32 -14.36
C VAL A 156 -29.52 -0.92 -13.34
N ASP A 157 -30.74 -0.41 -13.25
CA ASP A 157 -31.80 -0.89 -12.34
C ASP A 157 -32.22 -2.34 -12.63
N GLU A 158 -32.03 -2.82 -13.85
CA GLU A 158 -32.33 -4.21 -14.24
C GLU A 158 -31.24 -5.20 -13.82
N LEU A 159 -30.06 -4.72 -13.43
CA LEU A 159 -28.94 -5.53 -12.92
C LEU A 159 -28.84 -5.47 -11.39
N GLU A 160 -29.74 -4.74 -10.73
CA GLU A 160 -29.78 -4.61 -9.28
C GLU A 160 -30.65 -5.71 -8.68
N LYS A 161 -30.02 -6.66 -7.97
CA LYS A 161 -30.73 -7.65 -7.17
C LYS A 161 -31.54 -6.99 -6.05
N ASP A 162 -30.89 -6.06 -5.34
CA ASP A 162 -31.48 -5.27 -4.26
C ASP A 162 -31.65 -3.84 -4.76
N ARG A 163 -32.88 -3.42 -5.02
CA ARG A 163 -33.16 -2.05 -5.47
C ARG A 163 -32.79 -1.09 -4.34
N LEU A 164 -31.83 -0.21 -4.62
CA LEU A 164 -31.37 0.80 -3.66
C LEU A 164 -32.49 1.82 -3.41
N ASP A 165 -32.57 2.33 -2.18
CA ASP A 165 -33.51 3.40 -1.84
C ASP A 165 -33.08 4.71 -2.53
N GLU A 166 -33.83 5.08 -3.58
CA GLU A 166 -33.59 6.30 -4.36
C GLU A 166 -33.73 7.58 -3.54
N LYS A 167 -34.57 7.61 -2.48
CA LYS A 167 -34.70 8.79 -1.61
C LYS A 167 -33.43 8.97 -0.79
N VAL A 168 -32.89 7.87 -0.26
CA VAL A 168 -31.62 7.90 0.49
C VAL A 168 -30.46 8.28 -0.42
N LEU A 169 -30.40 7.71 -1.63
CA LEU A 169 -29.40 8.09 -2.63
C LEU A 169 -29.48 9.58 -2.98
N PHE A 170 -30.69 10.10 -3.24
CA PHE A 170 -30.89 11.51 -3.56
C PHE A 170 -30.53 12.43 -2.38
N ALA A 171 -30.87 12.03 -1.15
CA ALA A 171 -30.51 12.78 0.06
C ALA A 171 -28.98 12.83 0.25
N LEU A 172 -28.29 11.69 0.15
CA LEU A 172 -26.82 11.59 0.21
C LEU A 172 -26.17 12.52 -0.80
N VAL A 173 -26.61 12.40 -2.04
CA VAL A 173 -26.09 13.16 -3.17
C VAL A 173 -26.35 14.65 -2.99
N SER A 174 -27.57 15.04 -2.60
CA SER A 174 -27.93 16.45 -2.37
C SER A 174 -27.08 17.06 -1.27
N GLU A 175 -26.80 16.32 -0.19
CA GLU A 175 -25.93 16.78 0.89
C GLU A 175 -24.47 16.92 0.41
N ILE A 176 -23.94 15.91 -0.29
CA ILE A 176 -22.58 15.99 -0.88
C ILE A 176 -22.49 17.21 -1.80
N GLU A 177 -23.48 17.43 -2.67
CA GLU A 177 -23.52 18.58 -3.57
C GLU A 177 -23.59 19.89 -2.81
N GLN A 178 -24.54 20.02 -1.88
CA GLN A 178 -24.69 21.20 -1.04
C GLN A 178 -23.38 21.54 -0.35
N ARG A 179 -22.66 20.58 0.21
CA ARG A 179 -21.40 20.81 0.93
C ARG A 179 -20.23 21.10 -0.01
N CYS A 180 -20.21 20.51 -1.19
CA CYS A 180 -19.28 20.89 -2.24
C CYS A 180 -19.49 22.35 -2.72
N ASP A 181 -20.73 22.83 -2.79
CA ASP A 181 -21.09 24.15 -3.34
C ASP A 181 -21.17 25.27 -2.27
N SER A 182 -21.62 24.98 -1.05
CA SER A 182 -21.83 25.94 0.04
C SER A 182 -20.54 26.33 0.75
N SER A 183 -19.75 27.13 0.05
CA SER A 183 -18.47 27.66 0.53
C SER A 183 -18.56 28.87 1.47
N ALA A 184 -19.74 29.20 2.03
CA ALA A 184 -19.97 30.54 2.61
C ALA A 184 -20.54 30.63 4.03
N GLN A 185 -20.85 29.54 4.76
CA GLN A 185 -21.53 29.70 6.08
C GLN A 185 -20.92 29.01 7.32
N GLU A 186 -19.99 28.02 7.21
CA GLU A 186 -19.49 27.31 8.41
C GLU A 186 -17.97 27.02 8.49
N GLY A 187 -17.17 27.35 7.47
CA GLY A 187 -15.69 27.29 7.59
C GLY A 187 -15.03 25.91 7.66
N LYS A 188 -15.76 24.78 7.66
CA LYS A 188 -15.16 23.43 7.59
C LYS A 188 -14.79 23.05 6.16
N LYS A 189 -13.49 22.86 5.88
CA LYS A 189 -12.94 22.41 4.57
C LYS A 189 -12.88 20.89 4.42
N TYR A 190 -13.05 20.15 5.52
CA TYR A 190 -12.99 18.71 5.59
C TYR A 190 -14.23 18.20 6.32
N LEU A 191 -14.95 17.27 5.70
CA LEU A 191 -16.19 16.70 6.23
C LEU A 191 -16.16 15.17 6.11
N GLU A 192 -16.55 14.49 7.18
CA GLU A 192 -16.70 13.04 7.19
C GLU A 192 -18.17 12.62 7.30
N ILE A 193 -18.66 11.86 6.32
CA ILE A 193 -20.01 11.31 6.27
C ILE A 193 -19.92 9.80 6.43
N LEU A 194 -20.52 9.28 7.49
CA LEU A 194 -20.73 7.84 7.68
C LEU A 194 -21.97 7.42 6.88
N VAL A 195 -21.76 6.53 5.90
CA VAL A 195 -22.86 5.86 5.20
C VAL A 195 -23.10 4.54 5.92
N ASP A 196 -24.01 4.58 6.90
CA ASP A 196 -24.29 3.45 7.78
C ASP A 196 -25.17 2.42 7.06
N THR A 197 -24.54 1.36 6.58
CA THR A 197 -25.20 0.22 5.92
C THR A 197 -25.39 -0.97 6.85
N SER A 198 -25.47 -0.73 8.17
CA SER A 198 -25.53 -1.80 9.19
C SER A 198 -24.41 -2.83 9.02
N SER A 199 -23.20 -2.35 8.69
CA SER A 199 -21.99 -3.17 8.50
C SER A 199 -21.94 -3.98 7.20
N TYR A 200 -22.84 -3.77 6.24
CA TYR A 200 -22.78 -4.41 4.92
C TYR A 200 -21.91 -3.60 3.96
N TYR A 201 -20.63 -3.98 3.81
CA TYR A 201 -19.69 -3.27 2.96
C TYR A 201 -20.04 -3.40 1.46
N ARG A 202 -20.58 -4.55 1.05
CA ARG A 202 -21.15 -4.78 -0.28
C ARG A 202 -22.21 -3.74 -0.61
N LEU A 203 -23.14 -3.46 0.31
CA LEU A 203 -24.18 -2.46 0.13
C LEU A 203 -23.60 -1.04 0.07
N PHE A 204 -22.62 -0.75 0.92
CA PHE A 204 -21.91 0.53 0.91
C PHE A 204 -21.29 0.79 -0.48
N LYS A 205 -20.58 -0.19 -1.04
CA LYS A 205 -20.01 -0.08 -2.40
C LYS A 205 -21.07 0.14 -3.47
N ASP A 206 -22.23 -0.50 -3.34
CA ASP A 206 -23.33 -0.37 -4.28
C ASP A 206 -23.92 1.07 -4.28
N TYR A 207 -24.10 1.68 -3.11
CA TYR A 207 -24.48 3.10 -3.01
C TYR A 207 -23.41 4.03 -3.55
N VAL A 208 -22.15 3.81 -3.16
CA VAL A 208 -21.03 4.65 -3.61
C VAL A 208 -20.87 4.58 -5.14
N ALA A 209 -21.12 3.44 -5.77
CA ALA A 209 -21.08 3.29 -7.23
C ALA A 209 -22.10 4.21 -7.94
N ARG A 210 -23.32 4.30 -7.40
CA ARG A 210 -24.36 5.21 -7.89
C ARG A 210 -23.98 6.67 -7.66
N ILE A 211 -23.41 6.99 -6.50
CA ILE A 211 -22.92 8.34 -6.16
C ILE A 211 -21.81 8.76 -7.13
N ASP A 212 -20.82 7.90 -7.36
CA ASP A 212 -19.70 8.13 -8.29
C ASP A 212 -20.24 8.43 -9.70
N ARG A 213 -21.20 7.64 -10.19
CA ARG A 213 -21.85 7.88 -11.48
C ARG A 213 -22.55 9.24 -11.54
N TYR A 214 -23.34 9.57 -10.51
CA TYR A 214 -24.06 10.84 -10.44
C TYR A 214 -23.12 12.05 -10.40
N LEU A 215 -22.01 11.95 -9.67
CA LEU A 215 -20.98 12.98 -9.58
C LEU A 215 -20.21 13.12 -10.90
N ALA A 216 -19.86 12.00 -11.54
CA ALA A 216 -19.16 11.97 -12.82
C ALA A 216 -19.97 12.64 -13.93
N ASP A 217 -21.29 12.42 -13.98
CA ASP A 217 -22.20 13.09 -14.94
C ASP A 217 -22.24 14.62 -14.77
N ARG A 218 -21.75 15.14 -13.65
CA ARG A 218 -21.59 16.58 -13.36
C ARG A 218 -20.13 17.05 -13.38
N GLY A 219 -19.23 16.23 -13.91
CA GLY A 219 -17.80 16.54 -14.02
C GLY A 219 -17.02 16.52 -12.71
N ARG A 220 -17.61 16.01 -11.61
CA ARG A 220 -16.94 15.84 -10.31
C ARG A 220 -16.26 14.47 -10.24
N THR A 221 -15.30 14.34 -9.32
CA THR A 221 -14.49 13.13 -9.21
C THR A 221 -14.56 12.57 -7.81
N LEU A 222 -14.91 11.30 -7.74
CA LEU A 222 -14.88 10.49 -6.54
C LEU A 222 -13.72 9.49 -6.62
N LEU A 223 -12.88 9.45 -5.58
CA LEU A 223 -11.71 8.59 -5.51
C LEU A 223 -11.85 7.59 -4.37
N TYR A 224 -11.68 6.30 -4.68
CA TYR A 224 -11.58 5.25 -3.69
C TYR A 224 -10.16 5.20 -3.12
N ILE A 225 -10.02 5.31 -1.81
CA ILE A 225 -8.74 5.21 -1.13
C ILE A 225 -8.67 3.85 -0.45
N GLY A 226 -7.64 3.07 -0.79
CA GLY A 226 -7.37 1.77 -0.19
C GLY A 226 -5.93 1.66 0.30
N ASP A 227 -5.58 0.48 0.79
CA ASP A 227 -4.27 0.18 1.37
C ASP A 227 -3.13 0.24 0.34
N ASP A 228 -3.46 0.07 -0.94
CA ASP A 228 -2.59 0.39 -2.06
C ASP A 228 -2.81 1.84 -2.49
N PHE A 229 -1.95 2.74 -2.02
CA PHE A 229 -1.99 4.15 -2.37
C PHE A 229 -1.88 4.41 -3.88
N THR A 230 -1.24 3.52 -4.65
CA THR A 230 -1.12 3.70 -6.11
C THR A 230 -2.48 3.62 -6.82
N ASN A 231 -3.51 3.07 -6.15
CA ASN A 231 -4.90 3.11 -6.60
C ASN A 231 -5.41 4.54 -6.85
N ILE A 232 -4.92 5.52 -6.09
CA ILE A 232 -5.28 6.93 -6.27
C ILE A 232 -4.79 7.43 -7.64
N ALA A 233 -3.50 7.24 -7.93
CA ALA A 233 -2.91 7.64 -9.20
C ALA A 233 -3.56 6.92 -10.39
N ARG A 234 -3.88 5.61 -10.25
CA ARG A 234 -4.60 4.85 -11.29
C ARG A 234 -5.98 5.43 -11.59
N GLN A 235 -6.75 5.76 -10.56
CA GLN A 235 -8.09 6.34 -10.73
C GLN A 235 -8.04 7.74 -11.34
N ILE A 236 -7.11 8.58 -10.91
CA ILE A 236 -6.90 9.92 -11.50
C ILE A 236 -6.58 9.80 -12.99
N LEU A 237 -5.61 8.97 -13.35
CA LEU A 237 -5.22 8.76 -14.75
C LEU A 237 -6.35 8.21 -15.61
N TRP A 238 -7.21 7.37 -15.03
CA TRP A 238 -8.35 6.79 -15.73
C TRP A 238 -9.54 7.75 -15.84
N LYS A 239 -9.99 8.35 -14.73
CA LYS A 239 -11.20 9.18 -14.66
C LYS A 239 -10.98 10.61 -15.18
N ASN A 240 -9.76 11.13 -15.12
CA ASN A 240 -9.49 12.55 -15.31
C ASN A 240 -8.41 12.83 -16.35
N ARG A 241 -8.08 11.88 -17.23
CA ARG A 241 -7.03 12.04 -18.25
C ARG A 241 -7.08 13.38 -18.98
N GLU A 242 -8.27 13.80 -19.39
CA GLU A 242 -8.49 15.02 -20.18
C GLU A 242 -8.26 16.31 -19.37
N LYS A 243 -8.22 16.22 -18.03
CA LYS A 243 -7.97 17.35 -17.14
C LYS A 243 -6.48 17.60 -16.85
N PHE A 244 -5.57 16.77 -17.38
CA PHE A 244 -4.14 16.87 -17.11
C PHE A 244 -3.33 17.24 -18.36
N SER A 245 -2.29 18.03 -18.15
CA SER A 245 -1.26 18.25 -19.16
C SER A 245 -0.52 16.95 -19.49
N THR A 246 0.11 16.90 -20.67
CA THR A 246 0.95 15.76 -21.06
C THR A 246 2.08 15.49 -20.06
N VAL A 247 2.58 16.55 -19.40
CA VAL A 247 3.63 16.46 -18.38
C VAL A 247 3.13 15.79 -17.11
N GLU A 248 2.04 16.28 -16.52
CA GLU A 248 1.42 15.69 -15.32
C GLU A 248 1.02 14.23 -15.55
N PHE A 249 0.44 13.94 -16.72
CA PHE A 249 0.10 12.58 -17.12
C PHE A 249 1.34 11.68 -17.19
N SER A 250 2.43 12.16 -17.81
CA SER A 250 3.66 11.40 -17.92
C SER A 250 4.31 11.15 -16.57
N GLU A 251 4.29 12.10 -15.64
CA GLU A 251 4.87 11.94 -14.31
C GLU A 251 4.10 10.95 -13.44
N LEU A 252 2.76 10.99 -13.47
CA LEU A 252 1.93 9.99 -12.77
C LEU A 252 2.15 8.58 -13.33
N ILE A 253 2.27 8.43 -14.66
CA ILE A 253 2.56 7.15 -15.30
C ILE A 253 3.95 6.66 -14.89
N LYS A 254 4.98 7.51 -14.92
CA LYS A 254 6.33 7.15 -14.44
C LYS A 254 6.29 6.70 -12.98
N CYS A 255 5.54 7.38 -12.10
CA CYS A 255 5.36 6.95 -10.71
C CYS A 255 4.82 5.52 -10.66
N LEU A 256 3.71 5.25 -11.35
CA LEU A 256 3.05 3.95 -11.32
C LEU A 256 3.92 2.78 -11.80
N TYR A 257 4.75 3.00 -12.82
CA TYR A 257 5.49 1.92 -13.48
C TYR A 257 6.98 1.83 -13.13
N ILE A 258 7.57 2.86 -12.50
CA ILE A 258 8.99 2.87 -12.12
C ILE A 258 9.16 2.77 -10.60
N SER A 259 8.64 3.74 -9.85
CA SER A 259 8.63 3.71 -8.40
C SER A 259 7.65 4.76 -7.87
N CYS A 260 6.64 4.32 -7.12
CA CYS A 260 5.67 5.20 -6.49
C CYS A 260 5.74 5.05 -4.97
N LYS A 261 6.35 6.02 -4.29
CA LYS A 261 6.36 6.14 -2.83
C LYS A 261 5.40 7.23 -2.41
N PHE A 262 4.63 6.96 -1.36
CA PHE A 262 3.67 7.91 -0.79
C PHE A 262 4.33 9.26 -0.53
N ASP A 263 5.44 9.26 0.20
CA ASP A 263 6.16 10.48 0.59
C ASP A 263 6.65 11.29 -0.63
N THR A 264 6.90 10.64 -1.77
CA THR A 264 7.42 11.30 -2.99
C THR A 264 6.33 11.94 -3.83
N ILE A 265 5.21 11.25 -4.02
CA ILE A 265 4.17 11.69 -4.97
C ILE A 265 3.03 12.46 -4.30
N ILE A 266 2.92 12.43 -2.96
CA ILE A 266 1.84 13.11 -2.25
C ILE A 266 1.77 14.61 -2.56
N THR A 267 2.91 15.30 -2.67
CA THR A 267 2.96 16.73 -3.02
C THR A 267 2.40 16.99 -4.41
N GLU A 268 2.70 16.13 -5.38
CA GLU A 268 2.19 16.26 -6.75
C GLU A 268 0.69 15.95 -6.81
N LEU A 269 0.24 14.92 -6.07
CA LEU A 269 -1.18 14.63 -5.93
C LEU A 269 -1.95 15.78 -5.30
N LEU A 270 -1.40 16.47 -4.30
CA LEU A 270 -2.06 17.64 -3.70
C LEU A 270 -2.24 18.79 -4.72
N LYS A 271 -1.31 18.98 -5.66
CA LYS A 271 -1.49 19.96 -6.74
C LYS A 271 -2.64 19.56 -7.66
N ILE A 272 -2.68 18.29 -8.04
CA ILE A 272 -3.78 17.72 -8.83
C ILE A 272 -5.11 17.84 -8.07
N PHE A 273 -5.14 17.59 -6.76
CA PHE A 273 -6.37 17.71 -5.99
C PHE A 273 -6.85 19.14 -5.82
N ARG A 274 -5.96 20.14 -5.85
CA ARG A 274 -6.39 21.55 -5.92
C ARG A 274 -7.17 21.84 -7.20
N THR A 275 -6.81 21.24 -8.33
CA THR A 275 -7.56 21.41 -9.60
C THR A 275 -8.84 20.57 -9.65
N LEU A 276 -8.90 19.48 -8.87
CA LEU A 276 -10.09 18.61 -8.76
C LEU A 276 -11.04 19.02 -7.62
N SER A 277 -10.68 20.01 -6.81
CA SER A 277 -11.47 20.49 -5.67
C SER A 277 -12.86 20.97 -6.09
N PRO A 278 -13.95 20.61 -5.39
CA PRO A 278 -14.01 19.78 -4.17
C PRO A 278 -13.74 18.30 -4.44
N LEU A 279 -12.91 17.69 -3.60
CA LEU A 279 -12.55 16.29 -3.68
C LEU A 279 -13.53 15.42 -2.89
N VAL A 280 -14.12 14.42 -3.53
CA VAL A 280 -14.91 13.39 -2.83
C VAL A 280 -14.04 12.13 -2.72
N VAL A 281 -13.84 11.64 -1.51
CA VAL A 281 -13.03 10.44 -1.26
C VAL A 281 -13.84 9.39 -0.53
N VAL A 282 -13.60 8.12 -0.86
CA VAL A 282 -14.28 6.98 -0.26
C VAL A 282 -13.27 6.16 0.52
N VAL A 283 -13.61 5.86 1.77
CA VAL A 283 -12.74 5.12 2.69
C VAL A 283 -13.54 4.02 3.36
N LYS A 284 -12.97 2.80 3.42
CA LYS A 284 -13.59 1.67 4.11
C LYS A 284 -13.66 1.91 5.62
N ASP A 285 -12.58 2.42 6.21
CA ASP A 285 -12.44 2.52 7.65
C ASP A 285 -11.69 3.79 8.04
N THR A 286 -12.27 4.63 8.91
CA THR A 286 -11.59 5.79 9.53
C THR A 286 -11.31 5.59 11.02
N VAL A 287 -11.72 4.46 11.59
CA VAL A 287 -11.50 4.05 12.98
C VAL A 287 -10.10 3.49 13.17
N GLU A 288 -9.76 2.42 12.45
CA GLU A 288 -8.41 1.84 12.41
C GLU A 288 -7.89 1.74 10.97
N PRO A 289 -7.86 2.84 10.21
CA PRO A 289 -7.40 2.83 8.82
C PRO A 289 -5.98 2.27 8.69
N HIS A 290 -5.74 1.64 7.54
CA HIS A 290 -4.38 1.42 7.08
C HIS A 290 -3.61 2.76 7.08
N TYR A 291 -2.32 2.72 7.44
CA TYR A 291 -1.57 3.95 7.72
C TYR A 291 -1.57 4.94 6.55
N LEU A 292 -1.55 4.45 5.30
CA LEU A 292 -1.61 5.29 4.09
C LEU A 292 -2.88 6.11 4.07
N ILE A 293 -4.01 5.46 4.35
CA ILE A 293 -5.32 6.10 4.39
C ILE A 293 -5.30 7.15 5.50
N ARG A 294 -4.89 6.77 6.72
CA ARG A 294 -4.84 7.69 7.86
C ARG A 294 -4.01 8.94 7.55
N ARG A 295 -2.78 8.75 7.05
CA ARG A 295 -1.86 9.85 6.74
C ARG A 295 -2.38 10.72 5.60
N PHE A 296 -2.96 10.10 4.58
CA PHE A 296 -3.55 10.83 3.46
C PHE A 296 -4.74 11.69 3.91
N LEU A 297 -5.63 11.13 4.74
CA LEU A 297 -6.75 11.86 5.33
C LEU A 297 -6.28 12.99 6.24
N GLU A 298 -5.27 12.78 7.07
CA GLU A 298 -4.64 13.84 7.88
C GLU A 298 -4.13 14.99 7.00
N ILE A 299 -3.43 14.67 5.90
CA ILE A 299 -2.92 15.69 4.97
C ILE A 299 -4.07 16.47 4.34
N LEU A 300 -5.12 15.78 3.86
CA LEU A 300 -6.30 16.44 3.29
C LEU A 300 -6.99 17.34 4.32
N LYS A 301 -7.14 16.88 5.56
CA LYS A 301 -7.76 17.62 6.67
C LYS A 301 -7.05 18.94 6.99
N HIS A 302 -5.72 18.98 6.85
CA HIS A 302 -4.92 20.18 7.07
C HIS A 302 -4.61 20.97 5.79
N SER A 303 -5.12 20.52 4.65
CA SER A 303 -4.92 21.18 3.37
C SER A 303 -5.99 22.23 3.09
N GLU A 304 -5.72 23.10 2.11
CA GLU A 304 -6.71 24.03 1.56
C GLU A 304 -7.75 23.36 0.63
N ILE A 305 -7.61 22.05 0.38
CA ILE A 305 -8.47 21.30 -0.55
C ILE A 305 -9.77 20.95 0.17
N LYS A 306 -10.89 21.41 -0.40
CA LYS A 306 -12.22 21.03 0.09
C LYS A 306 -12.41 19.52 -0.11
N THR A 307 -12.67 18.80 0.98
CA THR A 307 -12.71 17.34 0.97
C THR A 307 -13.97 16.84 1.67
N VAL A 308 -14.71 15.95 1.00
CA VAL A 308 -15.81 15.16 1.58
C VAL A 308 -15.38 13.71 1.61
N VAL A 309 -15.39 13.10 2.80
CA VAL A 309 -15.04 11.70 3.02
C VAL A 309 -16.30 10.88 3.22
N LEU A 310 -16.55 9.91 2.35
CA LEU A 310 -17.58 8.90 2.52
C LEU A 310 -16.94 7.68 3.21
N ALA A 311 -17.29 7.47 4.48
CA ALA A 311 -16.75 6.41 5.31
C ALA A 311 -17.77 5.28 5.49
N PHE A 312 -17.30 4.02 5.44
CA PHE A 312 -18.11 2.86 5.83
C PHE A 312 -18.07 2.59 7.34
N LYS A 313 -16.92 2.82 7.99
CA LYS A 313 -16.77 2.82 9.45
C LYS A 313 -16.19 4.15 9.92
N SER A 314 -16.76 4.71 10.99
CA SER A 314 -16.30 5.93 11.64
C SER A 314 -16.74 5.97 13.11
N ILE A 315 -15.90 6.53 13.99
CA ILE A 315 -16.26 6.78 15.40
C ILE A 315 -16.94 8.15 15.55
N ASN A 316 -16.39 9.19 14.90
CA ASN A 316 -16.81 10.58 15.08
C ASN A 316 -17.10 11.25 13.73
N PRO A 317 -18.09 10.77 12.96
CA PRO A 317 -18.44 11.40 11.70
C PRO A 317 -19.13 12.74 11.95
N ASP A 318 -18.96 13.69 11.02
CA ASP A 318 -19.72 14.95 11.04
C ASP A 318 -21.20 14.71 10.73
N MET A 319 -21.51 13.65 9.98
CA MET A 319 -22.88 13.25 9.62
C MET A 319 -23.01 11.74 9.52
N VAL A 320 -24.18 11.21 9.92
CA VAL A 320 -24.57 9.81 9.71
C VAL A 320 -25.77 9.76 8.78
N VAL A 321 -25.68 8.98 7.72
CA VAL A 321 -26.82 8.64 6.86
C VAL A 321 -27.05 7.15 6.92
N SER A 322 -28.11 6.75 7.62
CA SER A 322 -28.52 5.35 7.72
C SER A 322 -29.22 4.90 6.45
N VAL A 323 -28.73 3.79 5.91
CA VAL A 323 -29.30 3.12 4.75
C VAL A 323 -30.24 2.02 5.25
N PRO A 324 -31.53 2.04 4.86
CA PRO A 324 -32.45 0.97 5.21
C PRO A 324 -31.95 -0.38 4.69
N THR A 325 -31.76 -1.33 5.60
CA THR A 325 -31.35 -2.71 5.28
C THR A 325 -32.53 -3.67 5.13
N ALA A 326 -33.76 -3.15 5.16
CA ALA A 326 -35.01 -3.93 5.17
C ALA A 326 -35.18 -4.87 3.97
N ASN A 327 -34.45 -4.65 2.87
CA ASN A 327 -34.46 -5.50 1.67
C ASN A 327 -33.28 -6.47 1.60
N ILE A 328 -32.33 -6.44 2.55
CA ILE A 328 -31.13 -7.29 2.53
C ILE A 328 -31.47 -8.62 3.20
N THR A 329 -31.34 -9.70 2.43
CA THR A 329 -31.71 -11.09 2.80
C THR A 329 -30.93 -11.74 3.95
N LEU A 330 -30.23 -11.00 4.80
CA LEU A 330 -29.53 -11.55 5.96
C LEU A 330 -29.75 -10.64 7.19
N PRO A 331 -30.59 -11.03 8.16
CA PRO A 331 -30.63 -10.33 9.43
C PRO A 331 -29.31 -10.55 10.18
N VAL A 332 -28.77 -9.48 10.76
CA VAL A 332 -27.68 -9.56 11.75
C VAL A 332 -28.18 -10.41 12.91
N LEU A 333 -27.40 -11.40 13.34
CA LEU A 333 -27.81 -12.24 14.47
C LEU A 333 -27.76 -11.41 15.76
N PRO A 334 -28.82 -11.40 16.59
CA PRO A 334 -28.74 -10.87 17.94
C PRO A 334 -27.61 -11.54 18.72
N PHE A 335 -26.94 -10.79 19.59
CA PHE A 335 -25.79 -11.29 20.38
C PHE A 335 -26.10 -12.59 21.13
N GLU A 336 -27.27 -12.68 21.77
CA GLU A 336 -27.67 -13.88 22.51
C GLU A 336 -27.88 -15.09 21.60
N GLU A 337 -28.47 -14.90 20.40
CA GLU A 337 -28.65 -15.97 19.44
C GLU A 337 -27.29 -16.47 18.91
N LEU A 338 -26.37 -15.56 18.60
CA LEU A 338 -25.02 -15.94 18.19
C LEU A 338 -24.28 -16.68 19.30
N LYS A 339 -24.38 -16.23 20.55
CA LYS A 339 -23.76 -16.90 21.71
C LYS A 339 -24.27 -18.33 21.86
N THR A 340 -25.58 -18.55 21.71
CA THR A 340 -26.17 -19.89 21.68
C THR A 340 -25.61 -20.71 20.52
N LYS A 341 -25.63 -20.20 19.30
CA LYS A 341 -25.08 -20.92 18.13
C LYS A 341 -23.59 -21.25 18.28
N LEU A 342 -22.78 -20.34 18.81
CA LEU A 342 -21.36 -20.57 19.08
C LEU A 342 -21.14 -21.66 20.13
N SER A 343 -22.04 -21.79 21.11
CA SER A 343 -21.98 -22.86 22.11
C SER A 343 -22.37 -24.24 21.59
N GLU A 344 -23.08 -24.29 20.46
CA GLU A 344 -23.52 -25.52 19.78
C GLU A 344 -22.51 -26.01 18.72
N LEU A 345 -21.53 -25.16 18.36
CA LEU A 345 -20.46 -25.52 17.43
C LEU A 345 -19.54 -26.58 18.01
N LYS A 346 -18.99 -27.42 17.13
CA LYS A 346 -17.96 -28.39 17.53
C LYS A 346 -16.70 -27.64 17.98
N ASP A 347 -15.92 -28.22 18.89
CA ASP A 347 -14.61 -27.68 19.33
C ASP A 347 -13.69 -27.32 18.15
N GLY A 348 -13.84 -28.06 17.04
CA GLY A 348 -13.34 -27.79 15.69
C GLY A 348 -13.50 -26.35 15.20
N GLU A 349 -14.75 -25.91 15.24
CA GLU A 349 -15.31 -24.75 14.56
C GLU A 349 -15.19 -23.49 15.42
N VAL A 350 -15.26 -23.62 16.75
CA VAL A 350 -15.07 -22.52 17.70
C VAL A 350 -13.69 -21.87 17.56
N LEU A 351 -12.65 -22.64 17.20
CA LEU A 351 -11.28 -22.12 17.03
C LEU A 351 -11.14 -21.14 15.86
N ILE A 352 -12.09 -21.10 14.91
CA ILE A 352 -12.03 -20.14 13.80
C ILE A 352 -12.07 -18.69 14.30
N ARG A 353 -12.55 -18.44 15.53
CA ARG A 353 -12.50 -17.12 16.18
C ARG A 353 -11.08 -16.56 16.27
N ALA A 354 -10.05 -17.42 16.19
CA ALA A 354 -8.66 -17.00 16.12
C ALA A 354 -8.36 -16.12 14.89
N LEU A 355 -9.22 -16.16 13.87
CA LEU A 355 -9.11 -15.33 12.67
C LEU A 355 -9.57 -13.87 12.89
N GLY A 356 -10.28 -13.58 13.99
CA GLY A 356 -10.87 -12.26 14.27
C GLY A 356 -12.27 -12.08 13.69
N LEU A 357 -12.80 -10.85 13.78
CA LEU A 357 -14.14 -10.51 13.24
C LEU A 357 -14.17 -10.40 11.71
N GLU A 358 -13.02 -10.06 11.12
CA GLU A 358 -12.83 -9.91 9.68
C GLU A 358 -11.60 -10.69 9.27
N PHE A 359 -11.74 -11.58 8.30
CA PHE A 359 -10.65 -12.41 7.84
C PHE A 359 -10.76 -12.75 6.35
N SER A 360 -9.61 -13.06 5.76
CA SER A 360 -9.48 -13.39 4.35
C SER A 360 -9.37 -14.90 4.13
N ARG A 361 -9.47 -15.33 2.88
CA ARG A 361 -9.23 -16.72 2.46
C ARG A 361 -7.85 -17.25 2.86
N ASP A 362 -6.83 -16.40 2.71
CA ASP A 362 -5.45 -16.75 3.09
C ASP A 362 -5.35 -17.10 4.58
N ASP A 363 -6.14 -16.41 5.42
CA ASP A 363 -6.16 -16.64 6.86
C ASP A 363 -6.81 -17.99 7.20
N VAL A 364 -7.88 -18.37 6.50
CA VAL A 364 -8.56 -19.66 6.64
C VAL A 364 -7.65 -20.83 6.23
N LEU A 365 -6.88 -20.67 5.16
CA LEU A 365 -5.93 -21.68 4.71
C LEU A 365 -4.75 -21.83 5.66
N LEU A 366 -4.24 -20.72 6.20
CA LEU A 366 -3.22 -20.77 7.23
C LEU A 366 -3.75 -21.43 8.50
N PHE A 367 -4.97 -21.11 8.91
CA PHE A 367 -5.64 -21.79 10.02
C PHE A 367 -5.78 -23.29 9.76
N SER A 368 -6.15 -23.70 8.55
CA SER A 368 -6.27 -25.11 8.16
C SER A 368 -4.92 -25.83 8.27
N ARG A 369 -3.85 -25.18 7.81
CA ARG A 369 -2.48 -25.70 7.93
C ARG A 369 -2.04 -25.85 9.39
N VAL A 370 -2.32 -24.87 10.23
CA VAL A 370 -1.91 -24.85 11.64
C VAL A 370 -2.68 -25.88 12.46
N THR A 371 -3.98 -26.00 12.21
CA THR A 371 -4.86 -26.87 13.01
C THR A 371 -4.99 -28.28 12.45
N GLY A 372 -4.61 -28.51 11.18
CA GLY A 372 -4.88 -29.75 10.45
C GLY A 372 -6.35 -29.97 10.09
N LYS A 373 -7.22 -28.97 10.33
CA LYS A 373 -8.66 -29.04 10.07
C LYS A 373 -8.97 -28.52 8.66
N ASP A 374 -10.08 -28.99 8.09
CA ASP A 374 -10.61 -28.46 6.83
C ASP A 374 -11.34 -27.12 7.07
N GLY A 375 -10.58 -26.02 7.04
CA GLY A 375 -11.12 -24.68 7.26
C GLY A 375 -12.10 -24.23 6.17
N GLU A 376 -12.01 -24.74 4.94
CA GLU A 376 -12.97 -24.42 3.88
C GLU A 376 -14.35 -25.00 4.21
N SER A 377 -14.39 -26.26 4.64
CA SER A 377 -15.64 -26.91 5.07
C SER A 377 -16.21 -26.28 6.35
N ILE A 378 -15.35 -25.95 7.32
CA ILE A 378 -15.76 -25.23 8.54
C ILE A 378 -16.41 -23.89 8.16
N LEU A 379 -15.75 -23.10 7.30
CA LEU A 379 -16.27 -21.81 6.87
C LEU A 379 -17.62 -21.96 6.16
N LYS A 380 -17.75 -22.95 5.25
CA LYS A 380 -19.01 -23.25 4.56
C LYS A 380 -20.15 -23.55 5.54
N ASN A 381 -19.88 -24.31 6.61
CA ASN A 381 -20.86 -24.57 7.66
C ASN A 381 -21.26 -23.30 8.42
N LEU A 382 -20.28 -22.49 8.83
CA LEU A 382 -20.55 -21.23 9.55
C LEU A 382 -21.36 -20.24 8.73
N MET A 383 -21.13 -20.21 7.41
CA MET A 383 -21.94 -19.44 6.47
C MET A 383 -23.37 -19.97 6.36
N LYS A 384 -23.54 -21.30 6.30
CA LYS A 384 -24.85 -21.95 6.32
C LYS A 384 -25.63 -21.63 7.60
N GLU A 385 -24.94 -21.60 8.74
CA GLU A 385 -25.51 -21.23 10.05
C GLU A 385 -25.72 -19.73 10.24
N LYS A 386 -25.33 -18.90 9.26
CA LYS A 386 -25.39 -17.43 9.28
C LYS A 386 -24.54 -16.77 10.37
N ILE A 387 -23.55 -17.51 10.91
CA ILE A 387 -22.58 -17.00 11.90
C ILE A 387 -21.53 -16.14 11.20
N VAL A 388 -21.12 -16.53 9.99
CA VAL A 388 -20.19 -15.78 9.14
C VAL A 388 -20.90 -15.45 7.83
N ARG A 389 -20.58 -14.30 7.24
CA ARG A 389 -21.02 -13.95 5.89
C ARG A 389 -19.85 -13.51 5.03
N SER A 390 -19.98 -13.76 3.73
CA SER A 390 -19.09 -13.19 2.71
C SER A 390 -19.50 -11.74 2.46
N ASP A 391 -18.55 -10.82 2.54
CA ASP A 391 -18.74 -9.41 2.29
C ASP A 391 -17.61 -8.88 1.39
N ASP A 392 -17.88 -8.88 0.08
CA ASP A 392 -17.00 -8.32 -0.95
C ASP A 392 -15.55 -8.85 -0.96
N GLY A 393 -15.41 -10.16 -0.76
CA GLY A 393 -14.13 -10.86 -0.83
C GLY A 393 -13.47 -11.11 0.52
N GLU A 394 -14.05 -10.59 1.60
CA GLU A 394 -13.70 -10.87 2.99
C GLU A 394 -14.82 -11.67 3.67
N TYR A 395 -14.47 -12.34 4.77
CA TYR A 395 -15.43 -13.00 5.63
C TYR A 395 -15.59 -12.21 6.92
N VAL A 396 -16.83 -11.95 7.28
CA VAL A 396 -17.20 -11.13 8.43
C VAL A 396 -18.09 -11.93 9.37
N VAL A 397 -17.78 -11.92 10.66
CA VAL A 397 -18.66 -12.50 11.68
C VAL A 397 -19.95 -11.67 11.75
N ASN A 398 -21.10 -12.33 11.61
CA ASN A 398 -22.41 -11.70 11.41
C ASN A 398 -23.04 -11.19 12.72
N ILE A 399 -22.38 -10.20 13.33
CA ILE A 399 -22.75 -9.59 14.60
C ILE A 399 -22.76 -8.07 14.47
N ASP A 400 -23.48 -7.39 15.36
CA ASP A 400 -23.34 -5.94 15.49
C ASP A 400 -21.88 -5.63 15.86
N PRO A 401 -21.12 -4.86 15.05
CA PRO A 401 -19.74 -4.54 15.35
C PRO A 401 -19.56 -3.83 16.69
N LYS A 402 -20.56 -3.06 17.15
CA LYS A 402 -20.56 -2.43 18.49
C LYS A 402 -20.57 -3.46 19.61
N LEU A 403 -21.02 -4.68 19.32
CA LEU A 403 -21.03 -5.84 20.21
C LEU A 403 -19.91 -6.84 19.88
N GLY A 404 -19.17 -6.66 18.78
CA GLY A 404 -18.08 -7.54 18.38
C GLY A 404 -16.89 -7.50 19.32
N ASP A 405 -16.58 -6.31 19.83
CA ASP A 405 -15.63 -6.12 20.92
C ASP A 405 -16.11 -6.74 22.24
N LEU A 406 -17.40 -7.04 22.42
CA LEU A 406 -17.90 -7.77 23.60
C LEU A 406 -17.85 -9.31 23.41
N LEU A 407 -17.92 -9.80 22.17
CA LEU A 407 -17.80 -11.24 21.85
C LEU A 407 -16.35 -11.73 21.76
N LEU A 408 -15.45 -10.87 21.28
CA LEU A 408 -14.01 -11.15 21.26
C LEU A 408 -13.27 -10.47 22.42
N GLY A 409 -13.74 -9.34 22.94
CA GLY A 409 -13.01 -8.49 23.90
C GLY A 409 -13.31 -8.72 25.38
N ASP A 410 -13.69 -9.93 25.79
CA ASP A 410 -13.24 -10.46 27.09
C ASP A 410 -11.80 -11.05 27.02
N GLU A 411 -11.08 -10.73 25.94
CA GLU A 411 -9.64 -10.94 25.70
C GLU A 411 -8.70 -10.57 26.87
N LYS A 412 -9.15 -9.77 27.84
CA LYS A 412 -8.33 -9.42 29.02
C LYS A 412 -8.41 -10.42 30.18
N ARG A 413 -9.36 -11.37 30.19
CA ARG A 413 -9.48 -12.36 31.27
C ARG A 413 -9.93 -13.70 30.69
N GLU A 414 -8.95 -14.59 30.49
CA GLU A 414 -9.12 -16.03 30.18
C GLU A 414 -9.45 -16.40 28.72
N THR A 415 -8.58 -16.02 27.79
CA THR A 415 -8.42 -16.84 26.57
C THR A 415 -7.95 -18.24 26.98
N SER A 416 -8.65 -19.29 26.53
CA SER A 416 -8.24 -20.68 26.79
C SER A 416 -6.78 -20.89 26.34
N ASN A 417 -6.02 -21.71 27.08
CA ASN A 417 -4.63 -22.01 26.73
C ASN A 417 -4.50 -22.51 25.28
N GLU A 418 -5.51 -23.24 24.80
CA GLU A 418 -5.59 -23.70 23.41
C GLU A 418 -5.66 -22.55 22.40
N LEU A 419 -6.44 -21.50 22.64
CA LEU A 419 -6.54 -20.36 21.71
C LEU A 419 -5.23 -19.55 21.70
N LYS A 420 -4.57 -19.40 22.84
CA LYS A 420 -3.25 -18.74 22.91
C LYS A 420 -2.19 -19.54 22.14
N GLN A 421 -2.20 -20.87 22.27
CA GLN A 421 -1.32 -21.74 21.51
C GLN A 421 -1.60 -21.66 20.01
N LEU A 422 -2.87 -21.60 19.61
CA LEU A 422 -3.26 -21.42 18.21
C LEU A 422 -2.75 -20.08 17.66
N HIS A 423 -2.97 -18.97 18.35
CA HIS A 423 -2.43 -17.67 17.94
C HIS A 423 -0.91 -17.67 17.84
N GLU A 424 -0.21 -18.30 18.78
CA GLU A 424 1.24 -18.46 18.71
C GLU A 424 1.67 -19.28 17.48
N ALA A 425 0.99 -20.37 17.17
CA ALA A 425 1.27 -21.20 15.99
C ALA A 425 0.94 -20.47 14.68
N MET A 426 -0.16 -19.73 14.62
CA MET A 426 -0.51 -18.88 13.48
C MET A 426 0.55 -17.80 13.24
N ALA A 427 1.00 -17.12 14.30
CA ALA A 427 2.07 -16.11 14.19
C ALA A 427 3.36 -16.70 13.60
N GLN A 428 3.73 -17.92 14.01
CA GLN A 428 4.90 -18.62 13.47
C GLN A 428 4.75 -18.96 11.98
N GLU A 429 3.57 -19.37 11.53
CA GLU A 429 3.31 -19.63 10.10
C GLU A 429 3.33 -18.35 9.27
N TYR A 430 2.71 -17.26 9.77
CA TYR A 430 2.78 -15.96 9.08
C TYR A 430 4.23 -15.49 8.93
N ARG A 431 5.05 -15.64 9.97
CA ARG A 431 6.48 -15.28 9.92
C ARG A 431 7.24 -16.00 8.80
N LYS A 432 6.84 -17.20 8.41
CA LYS A 432 7.48 -17.97 7.32
C LYS A 432 7.07 -17.47 5.93
N MET A 433 5.96 -16.75 5.82
CA MET A 433 5.45 -16.29 4.53
C MET A 433 6.27 -15.11 3.97
N ILE A 434 6.77 -15.28 2.74
CA ILE A 434 7.46 -14.23 1.96
C ILE A 434 6.44 -13.26 1.37
N SER A 435 5.91 -12.32 2.16
CA SER A 435 4.95 -11.34 1.65
C SER A 435 5.69 -10.20 0.91
N PRO A 436 5.33 -9.87 -0.34
CA PRO A 436 5.94 -8.75 -1.08
C PRO A 436 5.70 -7.38 -0.42
N TYR A 437 4.84 -7.32 0.60
CA TYR A 437 4.55 -6.14 1.39
C TYR A 437 4.62 -6.39 2.91
N SER A 438 5.30 -7.46 3.34
CA SER A 438 5.48 -7.79 4.77
C SER A 438 4.18 -7.83 5.59
N HIS A 439 3.01 -7.97 4.94
CA HIS A 439 1.68 -8.03 5.57
C HIS A 439 1.60 -9.21 6.56
N SER A 440 2.37 -10.25 6.28
CA SER A 440 2.57 -11.40 7.16
C SER A 440 3.27 -11.06 8.48
N SER A 441 4.22 -10.12 8.52
CA SER A 441 4.85 -9.69 9.77
C SER A 441 3.88 -8.90 10.65
N PHE A 442 2.97 -8.14 10.04
CA PHE A 442 1.92 -7.42 10.76
C PHE A 442 0.88 -8.38 11.36
N LYS A 443 0.37 -9.33 10.57
CA LYS A 443 -0.54 -10.38 11.09
C LYS A 443 0.13 -11.25 12.16
N ALA A 444 1.42 -11.57 11.99
CA ALA A 444 2.19 -12.27 13.02
C ALA A 444 2.27 -11.47 14.33
N ALA A 445 2.52 -10.16 14.26
CA ALA A 445 2.56 -9.29 15.43
C ALA A 445 1.19 -9.24 16.14
N TRP A 446 0.10 -9.08 15.38
CA TRP A 446 -1.26 -9.11 15.92
C TRP A 446 -1.57 -10.42 16.65
N HIS A 447 -1.28 -11.57 16.03
CA HIS A 447 -1.45 -12.87 16.69
C HIS A 447 -0.56 -13.04 17.93
N TYR A 448 0.67 -12.54 17.92
CA TYR A 448 1.50 -12.56 19.13
C TYR A 448 0.93 -11.70 20.26
N LEU A 449 0.30 -10.56 19.96
CA LEU A 449 -0.40 -9.76 20.97
C LEU A 449 -1.55 -10.56 21.60
N LEU A 450 -2.37 -11.22 20.78
CA LEU A 450 -3.48 -12.07 21.24
C LEU A 450 -3.02 -13.31 22.03
N ALA A 451 -1.86 -13.85 21.68
CA ALA A 451 -1.21 -14.92 22.45
C ALA A 451 -0.61 -14.44 23.79
N GLY A 452 -0.65 -13.12 24.09
CA GLY A 452 0.01 -12.51 25.25
C GLY A 452 1.53 -12.46 25.14
N LYS A 453 2.09 -12.64 23.93
CA LYS A 453 3.52 -12.62 23.61
C LYS A 453 3.94 -11.24 23.10
N GLU A 454 3.69 -10.20 23.88
CA GLU A 454 3.90 -8.80 23.46
C GLU A 454 5.33 -8.50 23.01
N ILE A 455 6.34 -9.10 23.65
CA ILE A 455 7.74 -8.97 23.23
C ILE A 455 7.98 -9.58 21.83
N ALA A 456 7.35 -10.71 21.51
CA ALA A 456 7.44 -11.30 20.18
C ALA A 456 6.79 -10.39 19.13
N ALA A 457 5.65 -9.78 19.44
CA ALA A 457 5.02 -8.78 18.57
C ALA A 457 5.93 -7.58 18.29
N ILE A 458 6.61 -7.06 19.31
CA ILE A 458 7.60 -5.98 19.15
C ILE A 458 8.72 -6.41 18.20
N VAL A 459 9.26 -7.63 18.37
CA VAL A 459 10.31 -8.15 17.47
C VAL A 459 9.83 -8.22 16.03
N GLU A 460 8.58 -8.60 15.79
CA GLU A 460 7.97 -8.63 14.46
C GLU A 460 7.84 -7.24 13.82
N TYR A 461 7.37 -6.24 14.58
CA TYR A 461 7.32 -4.85 14.11
C TYR A 461 8.71 -4.30 13.78
N LEU A 462 9.69 -4.52 14.66
CA LEU A 462 11.07 -4.07 14.43
C LEU A 462 11.71 -4.78 13.23
N ARG A 463 11.42 -6.07 13.03
CA ARG A 463 11.89 -6.83 11.88
C ARG A 463 11.27 -6.32 10.58
N PHE A 464 9.98 -5.98 10.58
CA PHE A 464 9.32 -5.33 9.44
C PHE A 464 10.10 -4.09 9.05
N VAL A 465 10.34 -3.19 10.00
CA VAL A 465 10.98 -1.89 9.73
C VAL A 465 12.40 -2.11 9.21
N ARG A 466 13.17 -3.02 9.83
CA ARG A 466 14.52 -3.35 9.37
C ARG A 466 14.54 -3.84 7.93
N ASN A 467 13.71 -4.84 7.61
CA ASN A 467 13.67 -5.43 6.28
C ASN A 467 13.21 -4.41 5.22
N ALA A 468 12.26 -3.55 5.60
CA ALA A 468 11.75 -2.51 4.73
C ALA A 468 12.79 -1.42 4.44
N MET A 469 13.62 -1.04 5.42
CA MET A 469 14.75 -0.12 5.21
C MET A 469 15.83 -0.71 4.31
N ASP A 470 16.07 -2.03 4.39
CA ASP A 470 17.09 -2.70 3.59
C ASP A 470 16.63 -2.91 2.13
N ARG A 471 15.32 -2.98 1.88
CA ARG A 471 14.74 -3.19 0.54
C ARG A 471 14.12 -1.94 -0.11
N TYR A 472 14.02 -0.84 0.63
CA TYR A 472 13.34 0.39 0.21
C TYR A 472 11.91 0.15 -0.31
N THR A 473 11.23 -0.88 0.18
CA THR A 473 9.90 -1.28 -0.30
C THR A 473 8.84 -0.27 0.11
N PHE A 474 9.03 0.36 1.26
CA PHE A 474 8.05 1.23 1.89
C PHE A 474 8.60 2.65 2.06
N SER A 475 7.69 3.62 1.96
CA SER A 475 7.97 5.02 2.25
C SER A 475 8.37 5.22 3.74
N PRO A 476 9.27 6.15 4.08
CA PRO A 476 9.62 6.46 5.48
C PRO A 476 8.44 6.63 6.44
N SER A 477 7.34 7.23 5.98
CA SER A 477 6.14 7.43 6.81
C SER A 477 5.53 6.10 7.30
N VAL A 478 5.60 5.02 6.49
CA VAL A 478 5.16 3.67 6.89
C VAL A 478 5.96 3.17 8.07
N LEU A 479 7.28 3.36 7.96
CA LEU A 479 8.25 2.81 8.89
C LEU A 479 8.12 3.49 10.24
N SER A 480 7.88 4.80 10.22
CA SER A 480 7.59 5.58 11.42
C SER A 480 6.33 5.10 12.14
N ASP A 481 5.23 4.81 11.42
CA ASP A 481 4.00 4.31 12.07
C ASP A 481 4.21 2.95 12.74
N ILE A 482 4.88 2.02 12.04
CA ILE A 482 5.11 0.69 12.60
C ILE A 482 6.07 0.75 13.79
N LEU A 483 7.05 1.66 13.76
CA LEU A 483 7.86 1.98 14.93
C LEU A 483 7.01 2.55 16.07
N GLN A 484 6.03 3.41 15.78
CA GLN A 484 5.11 3.94 16.80
C GLN A 484 4.29 2.82 17.44
N ARG A 485 3.77 1.87 16.67
CA ARG A 485 3.07 0.69 17.22
C ARG A 485 3.98 -0.13 18.13
N ALA A 486 5.23 -0.39 17.70
CA ALA A 486 6.22 -1.07 18.53
C ALA A 486 6.51 -0.30 19.83
N TYR A 487 6.62 1.04 19.74
CA TYR A 487 6.85 1.92 20.87
C TYR A 487 5.68 1.91 21.86
N SER A 488 4.42 1.95 21.40
CA SER A 488 3.24 1.88 22.27
C SER A 488 3.21 0.58 23.10
N VAL A 489 3.57 -0.56 22.49
CA VAL A 489 3.68 -1.85 23.21
C VAL A 489 4.86 -1.83 24.19
N LEU A 490 6.00 -1.26 23.82
CA LEU A 490 7.15 -1.09 24.72
C LEU A 490 6.83 -0.20 25.92
N GLU A 491 6.14 0.92 25.70
CA GLU A 491 5.73 1.86 26.75
C GLU A 491 4.78 1.17 27.75
N LYS A 492 3.77 0.45 27.25
CA LYS A 492 2.85 -0.36 28.07
C LYS A 492 3.61 -1.35 28.97
N ASN A 493 4.73 -1.90 28.51
CA ASN A 493 5.54 -2.86 29.24
C ASN A 493 6.65 -2.21 30.11
N GLY A 494 6.77 -0.88 30.14
CA GLY A 494 7.89 -0.21 30.83
C GLY A 494 9.27 -0.54 30.24
N ARG A 495 9.33 -0.88 28.95
CA ARG A 495 10.54 -1.33 28.23
C ARG A 495 11.00 -0.32 27.18
N THR A 496 10.76 0.97 27.40
CA THR A 496 11.23 2.06 26.53
C THR A 496 12.77 2.14 26.45
N ASP A 497 13.47 1.36 27.27
CA ASP A 497 14.91 1.15 27.24
C ASP A 497 15.39 0.22 26.10
N SER A 498 14.51 -0.39 25.29
CA SER A 498 14.91 -1.36 24.26
C SER A 498 16.01 -0.88 23.29
N TYR A 499 17.19 -1.51 23.34
CA TYR A 499 18.31 -1.18 22.43
C TYR A 499 17.97 -1.36 20.96
N ALA A 500 17.24 -2.43 20.62
CA ALA A 500 16.88 -2.73 19.24
C ALA A 500 15.95 -1.65 18.64
N PHE A 501 15.00 -1.17 19.45
CA PHE A 501 14.12 -0.08 19.06
C PHE A 501 14.91 1.20 18.79
N HIS A 502 15.72 1.65 19.76
CA HIS A 502 16.54 2.86 19.63
C HIS A 502 17.49 2.79 18.44
N ARG A 503 18.12 1.65 18.23
CA ARG A 503 19.00 1.43 17.07
C ARG A 503 18.26 1.60 15.75
N ILE A 504 17.10 0.96 15.59
CA ILE A 504 16.33 1.03 14.35
C ILE A 504 15.76 2.43 14.14
N LYS A 505 15.24 3.06 15.19
CA LYS A 505 14.78 4.47 15.18
C LYS A 505 15.88 5.40 14.65
N LEU A 506 17.03 5.41 15.31
CA LEU A 506 18.12 6.34 14.97
C LEU A 506 18.73 6.02 13.59
N GLU A 507 18.78 4.76 13.19
CA GLU A 507 19.22 4.37 11.84
C GLU A 507 18.24 4.85 10.76
N LEU A 508 16.93 4.77 11.02
CA LEU A 508 15.92 5.32 10.13
C LEU A 508 16.05 6.85 10.04
N GLU A 509 16.08 7.55 11.18
CA GLU A 509 16.27 9.01 11.24
C GLU A 509 17.51 9.46 10.47
N TYR A 510 18.61 8.73 10.64
CA TYR A 510 19.84 8.96 9.90
C TYR A 510 19.68 8.78 8.40
N ARG A 511 19.05 7.69 7.98
CA ARG A 511 18.84 7.37 6.56
C ARG A 511 17.84 8.29 5.87
N ILE A 512 16.89 8.89 6.61
CA ILE A 512 15.87 9.79 6.05
C ILE A 512 16.17 11.28 6.28
N GLY A 513 17.04 11.62 7.23
CA GLY A 513 17.43 13.00 7.55
C GLY A 513 16.38 13.77 8.34
N VAL A 514 15.47 13.08 9.05
CA VAL A 514 14.34 13.68 9.78
C VAL A 514 14.22 13.00 11.14
N ARG A 515 14.03 13.80 12.20
CA ARG A 515 13.79 13.32 13.56
C ARG A 515 12.37 12.81 13.73
N LEU A 516 12.22 11.69 14.42
CA LEU A 516 10.94 11.10 14.78
C LEU A 516 10.60 11.46 16.23
N ASN A 517 9.37 11.86 16.48
CA ASN A 517 8.93 12.32 17.79
C ASN A 517 8.44 11.15 18.67
N PHE A 518 9.20 10.80 19.70
CA PHE A 518 8.80 9.79 20.70
C PHE A 518 9.01 10.36 22.11
N THR A 519 7.91 10.61 22.82
CA THR A 519 7.86 11.45 24.04
C THR A 519 8.63 10.94 25.27
N LYS A 520 8.92 9.63 25.38
CA LYS A 520 9.68 9.04 26.51
C LYS A 520 10.78 8.08 26.08
N ALA A 521 11.24 8.19 24.84
CA ALA A 521 12.28 7.33 24.28
C ALA A 521 13.69 7.87 24.58
N ASN A 522 14.05 8.01 25.85
CA ASN A 522 15.39 8.45 26.25
C ASN A 522 16.37 7.28 26.23
N LEU A 523 17.60 7.53 25.76
CA LEU A 523 18.67 6.53 25.76
C LEU A 523 19.15 6.26 27.20
N PRO A 524 19.13 5.00 27.67
CA PRO A 524 19.66 4.64 28.98
C PRO A 524 21.15 4.96 29.14
N ASP A 525 21.57 5.34 30.35
CA ASP A 525 22.98 5.59 30.68
C ASP A 525 23.77 4.28 30.87
N LYS A 526 24.00 3.55 29.77
CA LYS A 526 24.81 2.31 29.73
C LYS A 526 25.72 2.32 28.52
N ILE A 527 26.92 1.74 28.67
CA ILE A 527 27.98 1.68 27.64
C ILE A 527 27.47 1.14 26.28
N ILE A 528 26.55 0.16 26.31
CA ILE A 528 26.00 -0.42 25.08
C ILE A 528 25.29 0.63 24.19
N TYR A 529 24.77 1.72 24.77
CA TYR A 529 24.11 2.82 24.06
C TYR A 529 25.06 3.92 23.61
N ASP A 530 26.35 3.87 23.93
CA ASP A 530 27.27 4.98 23.66
C ASP A 530 27.35 5.32 22.17
N TYR A 531 27.39 4.31 21.29
CA TYR A 531 27.30 4.53 19.84
C TYR A 531 25.97 5.20 19.44
N LEU A 532 24.85 4.78 20.03
CA LEU A 532 23.54 5.36 19.73
C LEU A 532 23.44 6.79 20.23
N ARG A 533 24.06 7.11 21.38
CA ARG A 533 24.12 8.46 21.93
C ARG A 533 24.95 9.38 21.04
N VAL A 534 26.09 8.91 20.53
CA VAL A 534 26.88 9.67 19.56
C VAL A 534 26.07 9.97 18.30
N LEU A 535 25.34 8.97 17.79
CA LEU A 535 24.47 9.15 16.63
C LEU A 535 23.30 10.11 16.92
N ASP A 536 22.71 10.04 18.10
CA ASP A 536 21.62 10.92 18.54
C ASP A 536 22.09 12.38 18.63
N ILE A 537 23.23 12.65 19.27
CA ILE A 537 23.84 13.98 19.34
C ILE A 537 24.18 14.51 17.94
N PHE A 538 24.68 13.65 17.05
CA PHE A 538 24.93 14.01 15.64
C PHE A 538 23.64 14.43 14.92
N LEU A 539 22.54 13.69 15.13
CA LEU A 539 21.23 13.99 14.55
C LEU A 539 20.55 15.22 15.16
N GLU A 540 20.94 15.61 16.38
CA GLU A 540 20.60 16.90 16.99
C GLU A 540 21.44 18.07 16.45
N GLU A 541 22.34 17.81 15.50
CA GLU A 541 23.26 18.80 14.91
C GLU A 541 24.20 19.45 15.92
N ARG A 542 24.37 18.84 17.11
CA ARG A 542 25.30 19.26 18.15
C ARG A 542 26.70 18.70 17.87
N TYR A 543 27.28 19.12 16.75
CA TYR A 543 28.50 18.51 16.22
C TYR A 543 29.70 18.58 17.16
N HIS A 544 29.88 19.68 17.89
CA HIS A 544 30.97 19.81 18.85
C HIS A 544 30.87 18.76 19.97
N ASP A 545 29.71 18.67 20.62
CA ASP A 545 29.43 17.67 21.67
C ASP A 545 29.59 16.24 21.14
N CYS A 546 29.16 16.00 19.89
CA CYS A 546 29.32 14.70 19.23
C CYS A 546 30.80 14.32 19.10
N ILE A 547 31.66 15.28 18.71
CA ILE A 547 33.09 15.06 18.55
C ILE A 547 33.73 14.71 19.89
N GLU A 548 33.49 15.52 20.92
CA GLU A 548 34.04 15.32 22.26
C GLU A 548 33.63 13.96 22.85
N TYR A 549 32.33 13.66 22.77
CA TYR A 549 31.79 12.43 23.33
C TYR A 549 32.29 11.18 22.59
N ALA A 550 32.34 11.21 21.26
CA ALA A 550 32.91 10.12 20.46
C ALA A 550 34.41 9.92 20.73
N GLU A 551 35.18 11.00 20.87
CA GLU A 551 36.61 10.92 21.16
C GLU A 551 36.89 10.31 22.53
N LYS A 552 36.08 10.63 23.55
CA LYS A 552 36.14 9.96 24.86
C LYS A 552 35.97 8.46 24.74
N ILE A 553 35.00 7.99 23.96
CA ILE A 553 34.74 6.56 23.77
C ILE A 553 35.90 5.89 23.01
N LEU A 554 36.35 6.49 21.90
CA LEU A 554 37.43 5.95 21.05
C LEU A 554 38.75 5.79 21.80
N LYS A 555 39.05 6.66 22.78
CA LYS A 555 40.29 6.59 23.59
C LYS A 555 40.24 5.58 24.72
N HIS A 556 39.08 5.39 25.35
CA HIS A 556 39.00 4.70 26.64
C HIS A 556 38.30 3.34 26.59
N GLN A 557 37.59 3.02 25.50
CA GLN A 557 36.88 1.74 25.39
C GLN A 557 37.58 0.77 24.44
N ASN A 558 37.59 -0.51 24.81
CA ASN A 558 38.06 -1.58 23.95
C ASN A 558 36.98 -1.94 22.91
N LEU A 559 37.13 -1.46 21.69
CA LEU A 559 36.16 -1.62 20.60
C LEU A 559 36.66 -2.64 19.57
N THR A 560 35.75 -3.44 19.01
CA THR A 560 36.06 -4.22 17.81
C THR A 560 36.37 -3.28 16.64
N LYS A 561 37.17 -3.72 15.67
CA LYS A 561 37.54 -2.89 14.50
C LYS A 561 36.30 -2.26 13.83
N TYR A 562 35.26 -3.05 13.58
CA TYR A 562 34.00 -2.54 13.00
C TYR A 562 33.37 -1.42 13.85
N LYS A 563 33.25 -1.60 15.18
CA LYS A 563 32.65 -0.60 16.07
C LYS A 563 33.49 0.68 16.13
N PHE A 564 34.81 0.53 16.18
CA PHE A 564 35.75 1.65 16.13
C PHE A 564 35.56 2.45 14.84
N LEU A 565 35.63 1.80 13.68
CA LEU A 565 35.48 2.43 12.37
C LEU A 565 34.13 3.14 12.21
N LYS A 566 33.05 2.51 12.70
CA LYS A 566 31.70 3.09 12.61
C LYS A 566 31.56 4.33 13.49
N LEU A 567 32.09 4.29 14.72
CA LEU A 567 32.07 5.43 15.62
C LEU A 567 32.96 6.57 15.12
N ALA A 568 34.15 6.24 14.64
CA ALA A 568 35.09 7.17 14.03
C ALA A 568 34.47 7.87 12.81
N LEU A 569 33.67 7.17 12.00
CA LEU A 569 32.97 7.76 10.86
C LEU A 569 31.97 8.83 11.28
N ILE A 570 31.14 8.56 12.31
CA ILE A 570 30.17 9.57 12.80
C ILE A 570 30.91 10.79 13.37
N LYS A 571 32.00 10.56 14.11
CA LYS A 571 32.87 11.64 14.60
C LYS A 571 33.43 12.47 13.45
N GLU A 572 33.95 11.81 12.42
CA GLU A 572 34.52 12.48 11.25
C GLU A 572 33.47 13.27 10.47
N ARG A 573 32.26 12.74 10.33
CA ARG A 573 31.12 13.47 9.77
C ARG A 573 30.80 14.72 10.58
N ALA A 574 30.74 14.61 11.90
CA ALA A 574 30.54 15.77 12.78
C ALA A 574 31.67 16.80 12.62
N HIS A 575 32.92 16.34 12.54
CA HIS A 575 34.09 17.19 12.33
C HIS A 575 34.03 17.95 11.01
N VAL A 576 33.68 17.30 9.91
CA VAL A 576 33.51 17.96 8.60
C VAL A 576 32.37 18.97 8.64
N ASN A 577 31.22 18.65 9.26
CA ASN A 577 30.11 19.61 9.35
C ASN A 577 30.45 20.83 10.24
N TYR A 578 31.34 20.67 11.22
CA TYR A 578 31.71 21.76 12.13
C TYR A 578 32.90 22.60 11.65
N TYR A 579 33.93 21.96 11.08
CA TYR A 579 35.21 22.60 10.70
C TYR A 579 35.43 22.72 9.19
N ASP A 580 34.53 22.17 8.37
CA ASP A 580 34.60 22.16 6.90
C ASP A 580 35.87 21.49 6.33
N LYS A 581 36.44 20.53 7.07
CA LYS A 581 37.62 19.74 6.66
C LYS A 581 37.72 18.41 7.38
N LEU A 582 38.48 17.48 6.80
CA LEU A 582 38.84 16.22 7.45
C LEU A 582 39.77 16.46 8.64
N SER A 583 39.72 15.56 9.61
CA SER A 583 40.61 15.54 10.77
C SER A 583 41.93 14.83 10.43
N ASP A 584 43.05 15.37 10.92
CA ASP A 584 44.38 14.81 10.67
C ASP A 584 44.65 13.50 11.44
N LYS A 585 43.73 13.07 12.32
CA LYS A 585 44.03 12.13 13.42
C LYS A 585 43.18 10.86 13.47
N VAL A 586 42.24 10.67 12.55
CA VAL A 586 41.24 9.59 12.71
C VAL A 586 41.71 8.27 12.09
N ILE A 587 41.80 8.16 10.75
CA ILE A 587 42.19 6.93 10.05
C ILE A 587 42.83 7.32 8.71
N SER A 588 43.87 6.58 8.26
CA SER A 588 44.47 6.83 6.94
C SER A 588 43.61 6.30 5.80
N VAL A 589 43.66 6.99 4.66
CA VAL A 589 42.88 6.61 3.48
C VAL A 589 43.29 5.22 2.96
N GLU A 590 44.58 4.89 3.02
CA GLU A 590 45.08 3.57 2.62
C GLU A 590 44.50 2.44 3.49
N GLU A 591 44.26 2.70 4.77
CA GLU A 591 43.62 1.71 5.65
C GLU A 591 42.16 1.49 5.24
N ILE A 592 41.42 2.56 4.93
CA ILE A 592 40.03 2.49 4.45
C ILE A 592 39.92 1.70 3.14
N GLN A 593 40.79 1.97 2.16
CA GLN A 593 40.76 1.26 0.87
C GLN A 593 41.06 -0.24 1.03
N LYS A 594 41.91 -0.60 1.98
CA LYS A 594 42.26 -2.01 2.29
C LYS A 594 41.26 -2.71 3.20
N LEU A 595 40.17 -2.06 3.62
CA LEU A 595 39.16 -2.71 4.46
C LEU A 595 38.51 -3.89 3.72
N PRO A 596 38.41 -5.07 4.36
CA PRO A 596 37.77 -6.23 3.76
C PRO A 596 36.25 -6.05 3.73
N ILE A 597 35.62 -6.45 2.62
CA ILE A 597 34.17 -6.52 2.50
C ILE A 597 33.72 -7.94 2.86
N LEU A 598 33.37 -8.14 4.13
CA LEU A 598 32.98 -9.46 4.65
C LEU A 598 31.47 -9.75 4.50
N ASN A 599 30.67 -8.70 4.45
CA ASN A 599 29.21 -8.73 4.30
C ASN A 599 28.70 -7.32 3.97
N THR A 600 27.39 -7.18 3.73
CA THR A 600 26.74 -5.91 3.40
C THR A 600 27.03 -4.77 4.38
N LYS A 601 27.21 -5.06 5.69
CA LYS A 601 27.52 -4.01 6.69
C LYS A 601 28.94 -3.48 6.55
N TRP A 602 29.90 -4.34 6.19
CA TRP A 602 31.27 -3.91 5.88
C TRP A 602 31.34 -3.17 4.55
N ALA A 603 30.56 -3.59 3.55
CA ALA A 603 30.40 -2.88 2.29
C ALA A 603 29.87 -1.46 2.54
N GLU A 604 28.78 -1.33 3.28
CA GLU A 604 28.18 -0.04 3.66
C GLU A 604 29.19 0.85 4.39
N LEU A 605 29.85 0.33 5.42
CA LEU A 605 30.85 1.09 6.17
C LEU A 605 32.03 1.56 5.31
N LYS A 606 32.56 0.70 4.42
CA LYS A 606 33.66 1.08 3.52
C LYS A 606 33.21 2.14 2.52
N ALA A 607 32.05 1.95 1.88
CA ALA A 607 31.47 2.92 0.95
C ALA A 607 31.20 4.27 1.64
N GLU A 608 30.70 4.27 2.87
CA GLU A 608 30.44 5.48 3.65
C GLU A 608 31.70 6.27 3.98
N TRP A 609 32.81 5.58 4.27
CA TRP A 609 34.11 6.21 4.50
C TRP A 609 34.68 6.81 3.22
N LEU A 610 34.69 6.04 2.13
CA LEU A 610 35.16 6.50 0.82
C LEU A 610 34.34 7.70 0.32
N TRP A 611 33.02 7.66 0.52
CA TRP A 611 32.16 8.80 0.25
C TRP A 611 32.52 10.02 1.10
N GLN A 612 32.73 9.86 2.41
CA GLN A 612 33.08 10.97 3.30
C GLN A 612 34.39 11.64 2.88
N ILE A 613 35.40 10.85 2.56
CA ILE A 613 36.70 11.34 2.09
C ILE A 613 36.54 12.05 0.74
N GLY A 614 35.83 11.43 -0.20
CA GLY A 614 35.55 12.02 -1.51
C GLY A 614 34.81 13.36 -1.38
N ASN A 615 33.72 13.40 -0.63
CA ASN A 615 32.92 14.59 -0.40
C ASN A 615 33.73 15.76 0.19
N ALA A 616 34.59 15.50 1.18
CA ALA A 616 35.44 16.53 1.77
C ALA A 616 36.50 17.09 0.80
N LEU A 617 36.85 16.33 -0.24
CA LEU A 617 37.80 16.73 -1.27
C LEU A 617 37.13 17.31 -2.52
N SER A 618 35.79 17.28 -2.63
CA SER A 618 35.10 17.60 -3.89
C SER A 618 35.38 19.02 -4.41
N HIS A 619 35.58 20.00 -3.52
CA HIS A 619 35.94 21.37 -3.91
C HIS A 619 37.45 21.65 -3.97
N THR A 620 38.25 20.91 -3.20
CA THR A 620 39.69 21.21 -3.02
C THR A 620 40.59 20.34 -3.88
N ASN A 621 40.19 19.10 -4.17
CA ASN A 621 40.88 18.16 -5.04
C ASN A 621 39.88 17.25 -5.78
N PRO A 622 39.23 17.76 -6.85
CA PRO A 622 38.21 17.04 -7.59
C PRO A 622 38.68 15.70 -8.15
N GLU A 623 39.93 15.61 -8.63
CA GLU A 623 40.49 14.39 -9.21
C GLU A 623 40.55 13.25 -8.18
N LYS A 624 41.11 13.52 -6.99
CA LYS A 624 41.11 12.53 -5.90
C LYS A 624 39.71 12.22 -5.39
N SER A 625 38.84 13.23 -5.28
CA SER A 625 37.43 13.05 -4.93
C SER A 625 36.77 12.01 -5.85
N ILE A 626 36.89 12.20 -7.17
CA ILE A 626 36.29 11.31 -8.18
C ILE A 626 36.76 9.86 -8.01
N ASN A 627 38.03 9.63 -7.69
CA ASN A 627 38.56 8.27 -7.49
C ASN A 627 37.91 7.58 -6.29
N TYR A 628 37.81 8.26 -5.14
CA TYR A 628 37.17 7.69 -3.95
C TYR A 628 35.66 7.51 -4.13
N LEU A 629 34.99 8.50 -4.74
CA LEU A 629 33.56 8.42 -5.04
C LEU A 629 33.24 7.28 -6.01
N ARG A 630 34.15 6.95 -6.94
CA ARG A 630 33.97 5.83 -7.88
C ARG A 630 34.00 4.49 -7.16
N GLU A 631 34.99 4.27 -6.29
CA GLU A 631 35.05 3.06 -5.46
C GLU A 631 33.81 2.95 -4.55
N ALA A 632 33.37 4.05 -3.94
CA ALA A 632 32.14 4.07 -3.14
C ALA A 632 30.89 3.75 -3.97
N LEU A 633 30.81 4.25 -5.20
CA LEU A 633 29.71 4.02 -6.14
C LEU A 633 29.62 2.56 -6.56
N GLU A 634 30.75 1.93 -6.89
CA GLU A 634 30.82 0.52 -7.28
C GLU A 634 30.32 -0.38 -6.16
N ILE A 635 30.84 -0.21 -4.94
CA ILE A 635 30.40 -0.95 -3.76
C ILE A 635 28.89 -0.73 -3.52
N SER A 636 28.44 0.53 -3.58
CA SER A 636 27.04 0.85 -3.31
C SER A 636 26.08 0.27 -4.34
N ARG A 637 26.49 0.12 -5.60
CA ARG A 637 25.68 -0.55 -6.64
C ARG A 637 25.67 -2.06 -6.45
N GLU A 638 26.81 -2.67 -6.17
CA GLU A 638 26.93 -4.12 -5.95
C GLU A 638 26.04 -4.59 -4.78
N TYR A 639 25.96 -3.81 -3.71
CA TYR A 639 25.23 -4.15 -2.49
C TYR A 639 23.85 -3.45 -2.35
N ASP A 640 23.34 -2.83 -3.42
CA ASP A 640 22.05 -2.11 -3.46
C ASP A 640 21.87 -1.07 -2.33
N LEU A 641 22.92 -0.29 -2.05
CA LEU A 641 22.93 0.74 -1.02
C LEU A 641 22.36 2.06 -1.56
N LYS A 642 21.10 2.05 -2.03
CA LYS A 642 20.46 3.21 -2.68
C LYS A 642 20.51 4.50 -1.86
N HIS A 643 20.37 4.42 -0.54
CA HIS A 643 20.47 5.59 0.34
C HIS A 643 21.86 6.26 0.31
N LEU A 644 22.94 5.50 0.06
CA LEU A 644 24.28 6.04 -0.15
C LEU A 644 24.48 6.56 -1.57
N LEU A 645 23.87 5.91 -2.57
CA LEU A 645 23.96 6.35 -3.97
C LEU A 645 23.54 7.80 -4.14
N VAL A 646 22.46 8.23 -3.48
CA VAL A 646 21.99 9.63 -3.51
C VAL A 646 23.11 10.60 -3.11
N ARG A 647 23.79 10.30 -1.99
CA ARG A 647 24.88 11.13 -1.46
C ARG A 647 26.12 11.10 -2.34
N ILE A 648 26.51 9.92 -2.82
CA ILE A 648 27.68 9.73 -3.69
C ILE A 648 27.51 10.49 -5.00
N LEU A 649 26.33 10.39 -5.62
CA LEU A 649 26.02 11.09 -6.87
C LEU A 649 25.97 12.61 -6.67
N ASN A 650 25.44 13.09 -5.54
CA ASN A 650 25.51 14.51 -5.19
C ASN A 650 26.97 15.00 -5.12
N SER A 651 27.84 14.27 -4.41
CA SER A 651 29.27 14.62 -4.31
C SER A 651 30.01 14.51 -5.65
N PHE A 652 29.60 13.59 -6.53
CA PHE A 652 30.08 13.57 -7.91
C PHE A 652 29.69 14.83 -8.67
N GLY A 653 28.43 15.25 -8.56
CA GLY A 653 27.95 16.48 -9.18
C GLY A 653 28.76 17.70 -8.74
N ILE A 654 29.08 17.77 -7.44
CA ILE A 654 29.96 18.80 -6.88
C ILE A 654 31.40 18.68 -7.39
N SER A 655 31.94 17.47 -7.54
CA SER A 655 33.31 17.28 -8.07
C SER A 655 33.42 17.66 -9.55
N TYR A 656 32.30 17.64 -10.28
CA TYR A 656 32.19 18.07 -11.68
C TYR A 656 31.58 19.48 -11.82
N ASP A 657 31.65 20.32 -10.78
CA ASP A 657 31.19 21.71 -10.80
C ASP A 657 31.67 22.43 -12.08
N GLY A 658 30.77 23.12 -12.77
CA GLY A 658 31.09 23.81 -14.03
C GLY A 658 31.21 22.92 -15.27
N TYR A 659 30.93 21.61 -15.17
CA TYR A 659 30.77 20.70 -16.32
C TYR A 659 29.32 20.24 -16.46
N LEU A 660 28.80 20.07 -17.68
CA LEU A 660 27.42 19.57 -17.91
C LEU A 660 27.12 18.23 -17.23
N LEU A 661 28.16 17.45 -16.91
CA LEU A 661 28.06 16.19 -16.20
C LEU A 661 27.55 16.38 -14.75
N SER A 662 27.76 17.55 -14.12
CA SER A 662 27.23 17.86 -12.79
C SER A 662 25.70 17.75 -12.74
N ILE A 663 25.03 18.33 -13.75
CA ILE A 663 23.57 18.28 -13.91
C ILE A 663 23.07 16.84 -14.00
N VAL A 664 23.79 15.97 -14.73
CA VAL A 664 23.41 14.55 -14.89
C VAL A 664 23.45 13.85 -13.54
N TYR A 665 24.52 14.05 -12.77
CA TYR A 665 24.67 13.45 -11.45
C TYR A 665 23.63 13.96 -10.44
N PHE A 666 23.34 15.26 -10.41
CA PHE A 666 22.31 15.80 -9.53
C PHE A 666 20.92 15.27 -9.88
N LYS A 667 20.56 15.21 -11.16
CA LYS A 667 19.28 14.63 -11.61
C LYS A 667 19.17 13.15 -11.23
N GLU A 668 20.25 12.39 -11.36
CA GLU A 668 20.28 10.98 -10.96
C GLU A 668 20.16 10.80 -9.45
N ALA A 669 20.80 11.64 -8.65
CA ALA A 669 20.64 11.64 -7.19
C ALA A 669 19.18 11.90 -6.78
N ILE A 670 18.53 12.90 -7.41
CA ILE A 670 17.13 13.24 -7.17
C ILE A 670 16.21 12.07 -7.56
N ARG A 671 16.49 11.43 -8.70
CA ARG A 671 15.74 10.27 -9.18
C ARG A 671 15.79 9.11 -8.17
N ILE A 672 16.98 8.74 -7.70
CA ILE A 672 17.14 7.64 -6.72
C ILE A 672 16.48 7.98 -5.38
N ALA A 673 16.62 9.21 -4.87
CA ALA A 673 15.96 9.58 -3.61
C ALA A 673 14.42 9.59 -3.75
N GLY A 674 13.89 9.96 -4.92
CA GLY A 674 12.48 9.74 -5.25
C GLY A 674 12.09 8.25 -5.29
N GLU A 675 12.93 7.37 -5.86
CA GLU A 675 12.64 5.94 -5.90
C GLU A 675 12.49 5.32 -4.51
N ILE A 676 13.34 5.70 -3.55
CA ILE A 676 13.34 5.12 -2.20
C ILE A 676 12.46 5.89 -1.21
N GLY A 677 11.91 7.04 -1.62
CA GLY A 677 11.04 7.86 -0.79
C GLY A 677 11.77 8.73 0.23
N TYR A 678 13.10 8.90 0.12
CA TYR A 678 13.91 9.63 1.10
C TYR A 678 13.96 11.10 0.72
N VAL A 679 12.80 11.75 0.79
CA VAL A 679 12.59 13.01 0.10
C VAL A 679 13.51 14.12 0.65
N HIS A 680 13.82 14.14 1.95
CA HIS A 680 14.70 15.17 2.54
C HIS A 680 16.11 15.16 1.92
N TYR A 681 16.60 13.98 1.52
CA TYR A 681 17.88 13.86 0.82
C TYR A 681 17.86 14.40 -0.62
N ASN A 682 16.70 14.78 -1.16
CA ASN A 682 16.63 15.53 -2.42
C ASN A 682 17.01 17.00 -2.27
N LEU A 683 16.95 17.59 -1.07
CA LEU A 683 17.09 19.04 -0.91
C LEU A 683 18.47 19.56 -1.39
N SER A 684 19.56 18.96 -0.91
CA SER A 684 20.91 19.35 -1.33
C SER A 684 21.17 19.12 -2.84
N PRO A 685 20.87 17.94 -3.42
CA PRO A 685 20.97 17.73 -4.86
C PRO A 685 20.16 18.72 -5.69
N ARG A 686 18.95 19.10 -5.26
CA ARG A 686 18.10 20.07 -5.95
C ARG A 686 18.67 21.48 -5.87
N MET A 687 19.17 21.90 -4.71
CA MET A 687 19.85 23.18 -4.55
C MET A 687 21.10 23.26 -5.45
N ASN A 688 21.90 22.20 -5.47
CA ASN A 688 23.08 22.12 -6.33
C ASN A 688 22.70 22.11 -7.81
N LEU A 689 21.65 21.39 -8.21
CA LEU A 689 21.12 21.43 -9.57
C LEU A 689 20.68 22.84 -9.96
N ALA A 690 19.92 23.54 -9.11
CA ALA A 690 19.49 24.91 -9.38
C ALA A 690 20.70 25.84 -9.57
N ARG A 691 21.75 25.69 -8.75
CA ARG A 691 23.01 26.42 -8.91
C ARG A 691 23.67 26.16 -10.26
N GLU A 692 23.78 24.90 -10.70
CA GLU A 692 24.35 24.58 -12.01
C GLU A 692 23.50 25.10 -13.17
N LEU A 693 22.17 24.95 -13.07
CA LEU A 693 21.25 25.44 -14.10
C LEU A 693 21.38 26.96 -14.26
N LEU A 694 21.57 27.69 -13.17
CA LEU A 694 21.90 29.11 -13.19
C LEU A 694 23.25 29.37 -13.86
N TYR A 695 24.30 28.63 -13.46
CA TYR A 695 25.65 28.77 -14.02
C TYR A 695 25.68 28.58 -15.54
N PHE A 696 24.95 27.57 -16.06
CA PHE A 696 24.85 27.29 -17.49
C PHE A 696 23.79 28.12 -18.24
N GLY A 697 23.10 29.05 -17.58
CA GLY A 697 22.07 29.89 -18.21
C GLY A 697 20.82 29.12 -18.67
N ARG A 698 20.52 27.95 -18.07
CA ARG A 698 19.35 27.12 -18.41
C ARG A 698 18.10 27.58 -17.66
N PHE A 699 17.71 28.84 -17.87
CA PHE A 699 16.67 29.51 -17.07
C PHE A 699 15.31 28.81 -17.08
N GLY A 700 14.90 28.21 -18.20
CA GLY A 700 13.64 27.46 -18.27
C GLY A 700 13.60 26.26 -17.32
N GLU A 701 14.70 25.50 -17.25
CA GLU A 701 14.83 24.38 -16.30
C GLU A 701 15.01 24.88 -14.87
N LEU A 702 15.74 25.97 -14.66
CA LEU A 702 15.91 26.58 -13.35
C LEU A 702 14.57 26.98 -12.74
N LEU A 703 13.72 27.68 -13.49
CA LEU A 703 12.40 28.12 -13.02
C LEU A 703 11.51 26.93 -12.64
N ASN A 704 11.54 25.85 -13.43
CA ASN A 704 10.82 24.62 -13.12
C ASN A 704 11.35 23.93 -11.85
N GLU A 705 12.67 23.90 -11.66
CA GLU A 705 13.29 23.33 -10.47
C GLU A 705 12.98 24.15 -9.20
N LEU A 706 13.09 25.48 -9.27
CA LEU A 706 12.74 26.37 -8.16
C LEU A 706 11.27 26.22 -7.76
N LYS A 707 10.36 26.17 -8.73
CA LYS A 707 8.93 25.91 -8.48
C LYS A 707 8.71 24.55 -7.80
N SER A 708 9.41 23.51 -8.25
CA SER A 708 9.34 22.18 -7.65
C SER A 708 9.83 22.17 -6.19
N MET A 709 10.88 22.94 -5.89
CA MET A 709 11.41 23.11 -4.53
C MET A 709 10.47 23.91 -3.62
N GLU A 710 9.83 24.96 -4.11
CA GLU A 710 8.80 25.70 -3.36
C GLU A 710 7.64 24.78 -2.99
N ASP A 711 7.16 23.99 -3.94
CA ASP A 711 6.08 23.02 -3.73
C ASP A 711 6.47 21.95 -2.68
N LEU A 712 7.71 21.47 -2.73
CA LEU A 712 8.26 20.57 -1.71
C LEU A 712 8.27 21.23 -0.32
N SER A 713 8.73 22.48 -0.21
CA SER A 713 8.79 23.21 1.06
C SER A 713 7.41 23.39 1.72
N ILE A 714 6.35 23.49 0.92
CA ILE A 714 4.96 23.55 1.38
C ILE A 714 4.49 22.18 1.88
N GLY A 715 4.89 21.09 1.21
CA GLY A 715 4.61 19.72 1.67
C GLY A 715 5.39 19.30 2.92
N TYR A 716 6.57 19.88 3.16
CA TYR A 716 7.42 19.62 4.33
C TYR A 716 7.06 20.41 5.58
N ARG A 717 6.23 21.45 5.46
CA ARG A 717 5.54 22.01 6.61
C ARG A 717 4.54 20.95 7.09
N SER A 718 5.02 19.99 7.87
CA SER A 718 4.16 19.15 8.69
C SER A 718 3.16 20.06 9.40
N PRO A 719 1.87 19.67 9.48
CA PRO A 719 1.01 20.30 10.47
C PRO A 719 1.69 20.16 11.83
N PRO A 720 1.50 21.13 12.76
CA PRO A 720 2.03 20.99 14.10
C PRO A 720 1.60 19.64 14.63
N ASN A 721 2.57 18.84 15.07
CA ASN A 721 2.35 17.59 15.79
C ASN A 721 1.42 17.91 16.97
N THR A 722 0.13 17.66 16.84
CA THR A 722 -0.80 17.73 17.96
C THR A 722 -0.77 16.41 18.69
N ALA A 723 -0.32 16.52 19.96
CA ALA A 723 -0.48 15.65 21.13
C ALA A 723 -1.16 14.29 20.96
#